data_AF-A0A8S1E6Z1-F1
#
_entry.id   AF-A0A8S1E6Z1-F1
#
_cell.length_a   1.000
_cell.length_b   1.000
_cell.length_c   1.000
_cell.angle_alpha   90.00
_cell.angle_beta   90.00
_cell.angle_gamma   90.00
#
_symmetry.space_group_name_H-M   'P 1'
#
loop_
_entity.id
_entity.type
_entity.pdbx_description
1 polymer ?
#
loop_
_entity_poly.entity_id
_entity_poly.type
_entity_poly.pdbx_seq_one_letter_code
_entity_poly.pdbx_strand_id
1 'polypeptide(L)'
;MRKNMYSRFYISINNFNILQWRRFTFFDLNKSIDSGKISEALKGSQITTSSSGHNNLVFGDAEGFVHLANRSFDVSTFRAHDGKVNCVHHIQHSSFLVTVGEDEGGNSILRVWDTEKKDKQGSPSSLRSHRLQPGGRGATVTALAVHQNQLVAVGHSDGTILLQRGDVGRERATKQVVLRDSSDSISGLAFRITARAMFLFVATTAGSFLYNITTKDKEFKQNLDSLGCERNCCVATDCIPECNFIIGRTDAVYCYTPEGRGPCYAIEGKKKLLQISRTYLVVVAEDRKPGGGEENSITSLTLTVLDLQNKFLVYTAPVREVQAVLSEWGYFLVLTEGNNLLALAEKDVQSKLSMLFKKNLYDVAIRIAKSQQYDAEGLSDIFRQYGDHLYSKGDHSGAIEQYIKTIDTLEPSYIIRKFLDSQLIEYLTTYLQALHKYGLAGEDHTTLLINCYSKLNRTDKLREFVLTKDRDLDFDVDTAIKVCRQVSSADALTLALKHRRHDWYVKIQLEDKQEYKKVLEYISELPFHDAEANMKKYGPLLLKEAPQETTDFLKKLCSNYKPKGEPLIDPREFDGSRLEENRANPEEFIHLFLENPDMLIQFLEHSIQVDPHESNLVYNTLVEQYLQVWEAGDMEEKRQLGQKVIMLLQNPDANYDRAQTLILCQLHHFSDGLLYLYEDSKMYQHMMRYYASSRDYEGLLACCRKFGGQEPTLWVQALNACSKDSGAPAHVLSEILLVIEKDRLLPPLLVIDALASSSATLGDVRSYLLGVLKGEEEMTKQEQALIEKYSAETRAIRQQINAIETSNVIFRANLCNACNQHLEMPSIHFLCQHSFHQHCFQSCSESDHECPVCLPNNKKIMDIIKSQEQSRSLHESFHSQLERAQDGFSLVADYFGRGLFNNPVTTATSPGVIQKKIIESAKDNIASEARLRLMEGSSGATTQSASVTDRYESWSYSDAQSVPLAVKSVSSARRSPQPIVLSVPKNPFDESPEYDDAKNPFAEDEVAVEAAPKESTPQKASVKSINPFEDEDDDYDKNLNPFGED
;
A
#
# COMPACT_ATOMS: atom_id res chain seq x y z
N MET A 1 -65.13 63.11 10.73
CA MET A 1 -64.09 62.18 11.21
C MET A 1 -64.58 61.26 12.36
N ARG A 2 -65.59 60.39 12.15
CA ARG A 2 -65.98 59.37 13.16
C ARG A 2 -66.35 57.98 12.61
N LYS A 3 -66.25 57.73 11.29
CA LYS A 3 -66.49 56.41 10.67
C LYS A 3 -65.22 55.60 10.34
N ASN A 4 -64.04 56.23 10.19
CA ASN A 4 -62.81 55.53 9.80
C ASN A 4 -62.00 54.91 10.96
N MET A 5 -62.51 54.96 12.20
CA MET A 5 -61.82 54.37 13.36
C MET A 5 -62.31 52.95 13.68
N TYR A 6 -63.54 52.60 13.27
CA TYR A 6 -64.10 51.25 13.48
C TYR A 6 -63.55 50.18 12.54
N SER A 7 -63.11 50.53 11.32
CA SER A 7 -62.53 49.54 10.39
C SER A 7 -61.09 49.15 10.77
N ARG A 8 -60.33 50.02 11.44
CA ARG A 8 -58.94 49.72 11.84
C ARG A 8 -58.83 48.87 13.10
N PHE A 9 -59.83 48.86 13.98
CA PHE A 9 -59.85 47.94 15.13
C PHE A 9 -60.28 46.51 14.75
N TYR A 10 -61.09 46.33 13.70
CA TYR A 10 -61.51 45.01 13.23
C TYR A 10 -60.43 44.23 12.45
N ILE A 11 -59.42 44.91 11.92
CA ILE A 11 -58.34 44.29 11.14
C ILE A 11 -57.24 43.68 12.03
N SER A 12 -57.15 44.06 13.32
CA SER A 12 -56.09 43.58 14.23
C SER A 12 -56.40 42.26 14.95
N ILE A 13 -57.57 41.64 14.73
CA ILE A 13 -57.99 40.40 15.42
C ILE A 13 -57.91 39.15 14.52
N ASN A 14 -57.84 39.32 13.19
CA ASN A 14 -57.80 38.21 12.22
C ASN A 14 -56.38 37.77 11.79
N ASN A 15 -55.34 38.08 12.59
CA ASN A 15 -53.98 37.54 12.37
C ASN A 15 -53.79 36.12 12.92
N PHE A 16 -54.88 35.39 13.21
CA PHE A 16 -54.85 33.94 13.15
C PHE A 16 -54.86 33.51 11.68
N ASN A 17 -53.67 33.22 11.14
CA ASN A 17 -53.56 32.36 9.96
C ASN A 17 -54.31 31.05 10.29
N ILE A 18 -55.50 30.88 9.72
CA ILE A 18 -56.19 29.58 9.68
C ILE A 18 -55.39 28.72 8.71
N LEU A 19 -54.28 28.20 9.21
CA LEU A 19 -53.41 27.28 8.49
C LEU A 19 -54.24 26.04 8.17
N GLN A 20 -54.59 25.86 6.91
CA GLN A 20 -55.23 24.63 6.45
C GLN A 20 -54.22 23.50 6.64
N TRP A 21 -54.49 22.59 7.59
CA TRP A 21 -53.52 21.57 8.01
C TRP A 21 -53.19 20.65 6.83
N ARG A 22 -51.90 20.52 6.49
CA ARG A 22 -51.46 19.56 5.46
C ARG A 22 -51.90 18.16 5.89
N ARG A 23 -52.59 17.45 5.00
CA ARG A 23 -53.25 16.16 5.28
C ARG A 23 -52.41 14.98 4.80
N PHE A 24 -52.13 14.07 5.71
CA PHE A 24 -51.43 12.81 5.49
C PHE A 24 -52.24 11.65 6.09
N THR A 25 -51.85 10.42 5.77
CA THR A 25 -52.47 9.18 6.27
C THR A 25 -51.40 8.28 6.88
N PHE A 26 -50.81 8.76 7.98
CA PHE A 26 -49.74 8.09 8.73
C PHE A 26 -50.27 7.06 9.74
N PHE A 27 -51.59 6.89 9.85
CA PHE A 27 -52.20 5.81 10.61
C PHE A 27 -53.06 4.93 9.70
N ASP A 28 -53.08 3.63 9.98
CA ASP A 28 -54.03 2.67 9.40
C ASP A 28 -54.99 2.15 10.47
N LEU A 29 -56.22 1.81 10.08
CA LEU A 29 -57.31 1.41 10.98
C LEU A 29 -57.58 -0.09 10.89
N ASN A 30 -57.20 -0.81 11.94
CA ASN A 30 -57.48 -2.24 12.12
C ASN A 30 -58.76 -2.41 12.93
N LYS A 31 -59.75 -3.14 12.39
CA LYS A 31 -61.09 -3.26 12.99
C LYS A 31 -61.29 -4.44 13.95
N SER A 32 -60.30 -5.32 14.08
CA SER A 32 -60.43 -6.62 14.76
C SER A 32 -59.08 -7.09 15.35
N ILE A 33 -58.40 -6.22 16.10
CA ILE A 33 -57.08 -6.52 16.66
C ILE A 33 -57.16 -7.54 17.81
N ASP A 34 -58.28 -7.56 18.54
CA ASP A 34 -58.56 -8.39 19.71
C ASP A 34 -59.33 -9.67 19.35
N SER A 35 -59.65 -9.88 18.06
CA SER A 35 -60.57 -10.91 17.56
C SER A 35 -61.95 -10.91 18.24
N GLY A 36 -62.39 -9.76 18.79
CA GLY A 36 -63.66 -9.63 19.51
C GLY A 36 -63.63 -10.01 20.99
N LYS A 37 -62.47 -10.39 21.55
CA LYS A 37 -62.32 -10.75 22.98
C LYS A 37 -62.88 -9.68 23.94
N ILE A 38 -62.67 -8.39 23.66
CA ILE A 38 -63.19 -7.32 24.51
C ILE A 38 -64.71 -7.20 24.40
N SER A 39 -65.26 -7.34 23.19
CA SER A 39 -66.71 -7.29 22.97
C SER A 39 -67.44 -8.43 23.69
N GLU A 40 -66.83 -9.63 23.73
CA GLU A 40 -67.33 -10.76 24.50
C GLU A 40 -67.19 -10.55 26.02
N ALA A 41 -66.02 -10.11 26.50
CA ALA A 41 -65.76 -9.94 27.93
C ALA A 41 -66.55 -8.78 28.59
N LEU A 42 -66.88 -7.74 27.83
CA LEU A 42 -67.68 -6.59 28.29
C LEU A 42 -69.18 -6.72 27.93
N LYS A 43 -69.63 -7.90 27.48
CA LYS A 43 -71.00 -8.09 26.98
C LYS A 43 -72.04 -7.89 28.08
N GLY A 44 -72.77 -6.78 27.99
CA GLY A 44 -73.78 -6.35 28.97
C GLY A 44 -73.30 -5.29 29.95
N SER A 45 -71.98 -5.09 30.10
CA SER A 45 -71.41 -4.04 30.94
C SER A 45 -71.54 -2.67 30.27
N GLN A 46 -72.18 -1.71 30.96
CA GLN A 46 -72.23 -0.32 30.52
C GLN A 46 -70.99 0.43 31.02
N ILE A 47 -69.97 0.61 30.16
CA ILE A 47 -68.73 1.30 30.54
C ILE A 47 -68.98 2.80 30.78
N THR A 48 -68.58 3.29 31.94
CA THR A 48 -68.80 4.66 32.45
C THR A 48 -67.53 5.50 32.47
N THR A 49 -66.37 4.84 32.54
CA THR A 49 -65.04 5.46 32.62
C THR A 49 -63.97 4.49 32.11
N SER A 50 -62.87 5.03 31.58
CA SER A 50 -61.79 4.23 31.00
C SER A 50 -60.43 4.91 31.21
N SER A 51 -59.37 4.12 31.35
CA SER A 51 -57.98 4.58 31.41
C SER A 51 -57.04 3.54 30.81
N SER A 52 -55.81 3.94 30.48
CA SER A 52 -54.72 3.01 30.14
C SER A 52 -53.46 3.39 30.91
N GLY A 53 -52.71 2.36 31.30
CA GLY A 53 -51.47 2.50 32.07
C GLY A 53 -50.95 1.13 32.52
N HIS A 54 -49.67 1.05 32.88
CA HIS A 54 -48.98 -0.17 33.30
C HIS A 54 -49.28 -1.38 32.38
N ASN A 55 -49.17 -1.16 31.06
CA ASN A 55 -49.48 -2.14 30.00
C ASN A 55 -50.91 -2.73 29.99
N ASN A 56 -51.88 -2.13 30.69
CA ASN A 56 -53.27 -2.59 30.74
C ASN A 56 -54.26 -1.51 30.29
N LEU A 57 -55.33 -1.95 29.62
CA LEU A 57 -56.55 -1.15 29.43
C LEU A 57 -57.46 -1.37 30.63
N VAL A 58 -58.08 -0.31 31.13
CA VAL A 58 -58.95 -0.37 32.31
C VAL A 58 -60.30 0.24 31.96
N PHE A 59 -61.37 -0.52 32.16
CA PHE A 59 -62.75 -0.10 31.96
C PHE A 59 -63.52 -0.23 33.27
N GLY A 60 -64.14 0.84 33.74
CA GLY A 60 -65.07 0.83 34.88
C GLY A 60 -66.50 0.91 34.38
N ASP A 61 -67.43 0.20 35.02
CA ASP A 61 -68.82 0.11 34.59
C ASP A 61 -69.83 0.77 35.56
N ALA A 62 -71.11 0.68 35.19
CA ALA A 62 -72.22 1.20 35.96
C ALA A 62 -72.62 0.34 37.19
N GLU A 63 -72.19 -0.92 37.26
CA GLU A 63 -72.52 -1.87 38.33
C GLU A 63 -71.45 -1.94 39.44
N GLY A 64 -70.29 -1.33 39.20
CA GLY A 64 -69.19 -1.23 40.17
C GLY A 64 -68.01 -2.17 39.86
N PHE A 65 -68.03 -2.85 38.72
CA PHE A 65 -66.92 -3.68 38.27
C PHE A 65 -65.85 -2.85 37.54
N VAL A 66 -64.63 -3.37 37.62
CA VAL A 66 -63.50 -2.90 36.82
C VAL A 66 -62.92 -4.08 36.06
N HIS A 67 -62.75 -3.89 34.76
CA HIS A 67 -62.22 -4.84 33.80
C HIS A 67 -60.81 -4.39 33.40
N LEU A 68 -59.82 -5.28 33.60
CA LEU A 68 -58.43 -5.06 33.19
C LEU A 68 -58.12 -5.96 31.99
N ALA A 69 -57.81 -5.37 30.84
CA ALA A 69 -57.39 -6.10 29.65
C ALA A 69 -55.87 -5.96 29.43
N ASN A 70 -55.18 -7.09 29.37
CA ASN A 70 -53.74 -7.14 29.09
C ASN A 70 -53.44 -7.03 27.58
N ARG A 71 -52.16 -7.04 27.19
CA ARG A 71 -51.72 -6.97 25.78
C ARG A 71 -52.17 -8.14 24.90
N SER A 72 -52.52 -9.28 25.49
CA SER A 72 -53.12 -10.43 24.80
C SER A 72 -54.65 -10.32 24.67
N PHE A 73 -55.22 -9.19 25.11
CA PHE A 73 -56.65 -8.93 25.24
C PHE A 73 -57.39 -9.89 26.20
N ASP A 74 -56.67 -10.53 27.11
CA ASP A 74 -57.30 -11.33 28.16
C ASP A 74 -57.79 -10.39 29.27
N VAL A 75 -59.06 -10.54 29.66
CA VAL A 75 -59.74 -9.63 30.57
C VAL A 75 -59.92 -10.26 31.95
N SER A 76 -59.44 -9.59 33.00
CA SER A 76 -59.76 -9.93 34.39
C SER A 76 -60.72 -8.89 34.98
N THR A 77 -61.88 -9.34 35.42
CA THR A 77 -62.94 -8.53 36.04
C THR A 77 -62.94 -8.69 37.56
N PHE A 78 -63.06 -7.60 38.31
CA PHE A 78 -63.26 -7.62 39.76
C PHE A 78 -64.24 -6.52 40.19
N ARG A 79 -64.92 -6.69 41.34
CA ARG A 79 -65.83 -5.67 41.87
C ARG A 79 -65.03 -4.63 42.65
N ALA A 80 -64.98 -3.41 42.14
CA ALA A 80 -64.23 -2.31 42.74
C ALA A 80 -65.07 -1.48 43.71
N HIS A 81 -66.37 -1.29 43.47
CA HIS A 81 -67.30 -0.52 44.31
C HIS A 81 -68.66 -1.23 44.36
N ASP A 82 -69.51 -0.88 45.33
CA ASP A 82 -70.85 -1.51 45.43
C ASP A 82 -71.86 -0.93 44.42
N GLY A 83 -71.64 0.30 43.96
CA GLY A 83 -72.33 0.91 42.82
C GLY A 83 -71.35 1.47 41.79
N LYS A 84 -71.87 2.35 40.93
CA LYS A 84 -71.20 2.89 39.74
C LYS A 84 -69.75 3.33 39.98
N VAL A 85 -68.87 2.97 39.02
CA VAL A 85 -67.53 3.55 38.93
C VAL A 85 -67.61 4.90 38.20
N ASN A 86 -67.19 5.99 38.84
CA ASN A 86 -67.29 7.35 38.28
C ASN A 86 -66.01 7.75 37.52
N CYS A 87 -64.85 7.39 38.08
CA CYS A 87 -63.53 7.69 37.54
C CYS A 87 -62.55 6.55 37.81
N VAL A 88 -61.68 6.29 36.83
CA VAL A 88 -60.58 5.31 36.88
C VAL A 88 -59.31 5.99 36.38
N HIS A 89 -58.18 5.73 37.03
CA HIS A 89 -56.86 6.17 36.58
C HIS A 89 -55.80 5.12 36.92
N HIS A 90 -55.18 4.54 35.90
CA HIS A 90 -54.05 3.61 36.08
C HIS A 90 -52.73 4.36 35.93
N ILE A 91 -51.86 4.28 36.93
CA ILE A 91 -50.61 5.06 36.94
C ILE A 91 -49.61 4.42 35.97
N GLN A 92 -49.12 5.18 34.99
CA GLN A 92 -48.37 4.64 33.84
C GLN A 92 -47.10 3.83 34.18
N HIS A 93 -46.47 4.08 35.33
CA HIS A 93 -45.22 3.46 35.76
C HIS A 93 -45.33 2.76 37.14
N SER A 94 -46.53 2.31 37.51
CA SER A 94 -46.81 1.71 38.82
C SER A 94 -47.97 0.73 38.71
N SER A 95 -47.94 -0.39 39.44
CA SER A 95 -49.07 -1.34 39.50
C SER A 95 -50.33 -0.77 40.16
N PHE A 96 -50.27 0.48 40.65
CA PHE A 96 -51.34 1.14 41.39
C PHE A 96 -52.44 1.69 40.47
N LEU A 97 -53.64 1.16 40.66
CA LEU A 97 -54.86 1.60 40.02
C LEU A 97 -55.70 2.39 41.03
N VAL A 98 -56.02 3.65 40.70
CA VAL A 98 -56.90 4.50 41.49
C VAL A 98 -58.30 4.47 40.89
N THR A 99 -59.29 4.20 41.73
CA THR A 99 -60.71 4.12 41.35
C THR A 99 -61.53 5.02 42.26
N VAL A 100 -62.54 5.68 41.71
CA VAL A 100 -63.54 6.42 42.49
C VAL A 100 -64.92 6.00 42.03
N GLY A 101 -65.73 5.50 42.95
CA GLY A 101 -67.08 5.02 42.70
C GLY A 101 -68.02 5.29 43.87
N GLU A 102 -69.26 4.85 43.72
CA GLU A 102 -70.34 5.03 44.69
C GLU A 102 -70.48 3.76 45.56
N ASP A 103 -70.54 3.96 46.88
CA ASP A 103 -70.67 2.89 47.88
C ASP A 103 -71.95 3.11 48.72
N GLU A 104 -72.28 2.14 49.59
CA GLU A 104 -73.51 2.16 50.41
C GLU A 104 -73.78 3.53 51.08
N GLY A 105 -74.99 4.04 50.89
CA GLY A 105 -75.40 5.37 51.37
C GLY A 105 -75.05 6.54 50.43
N GLY A 106 -74.70 6.29 49.17
CA GLY A 106 -74.55 7.33 48.13
C GLY A 106 -73.30 8.20 48.30
N ASN A 107 -72.24 7.63 48.88
CA ASN A 107 -70.99 8.33 49.15
C ASN A 107 -69.94 7.96 48.11
N SER A 108 -69.25 8.94 47.54
CA SER A 108 -68.10 8.66 46.67
C SER A 108 -66.89 8.24 47.51
N ILE A 109 -66.30 7.10 47.16
CA ILE A 109 -65.13 6.54 47.85
C ILE A 109 -63.99 6.36 46.84
N LEU A 110 -62.80 6.80 47.22
CA LEU A 110 -61.56 6.56 46.49
C LEU A 110 -60.91 5.29 47.03
N ARG A 111 -60.76 4.27 46.18
CA ARG A 111 -60.06 3.01 46.48
C ARG A 111 -58.82 2.88 45.59
N VAL A 112 -57.70 2.45 46.17
CA VAL A 112 -56.45 2.19 45.43
C VAL A 112 -56.10 0.72 45.53
N TRP A 113 -55.81 0.15 44.37
CA TRP A 113 -55.60 -1.27 44.16
C TRP A 113 -54.18 -1.52 43.66
N ASP A 114 -53.57 -2.61 44.11
CA ASP A 114 -52.34 -3.13 43.53
C ASP A 114 -52.71 -4.23 42.53
N THR A 115 -52.49 -3.98 41.25
CA THR A 115 -52.86 -4.91 40.16
C THR A 115 -51.97 -6.15 40.07
N GLU A 116 -50.77 -6.11 40.66
CA GLU A 116 -49.85 -7.25 40.72
C GLU A 116 -50.10 -8.12 41.95
N LYS A 117 -50.36 -7.50 43.11
CA LYS A 117 -50.71 -8.25 44.33
C LYS A 117 -52.16 -8.68 44.29
N LYS A 118 -52.38 -9.96 43.97
CA LYS A 118 -53.71 -10.59 43.98
C LYS A 118 -54.11 -11.07 45.38
N ASP A 119 -55.40 -11.02 45.66
CA ASP A 119 -56.02 -11.58 46.85
C ASP A 119 -56.27 -13.09 46.73
N LYS A 120 -56.94 -13.68 47.74
CA LYS A 120 -57.27 -15.12 47.78
C LYS A 120 -58.26 -15.55 46.69
N GLN A 121 -58.94 -14.61 46.04
CA GLN A 121 -59.90 -14.84 44.95
C GLN A 121 -59.28 -14.54 43.57
N GLY A 122 -58.00 -14.14 43.52
CA GLY A 122 -57.30 -13.79 42.29
C GLY A 122 -57.55 -12.36 41.79
N SER A 123 -58.28 -11.54 42.56
CA SER A 123 -58.58 -10.14 42.25
C SER A 123 -57.46 -9.21 42.74
N PRO A 124 -57.25 -8.02 42.13
CA PRO A 124 -56.34 -7.00 42.65
C PRO A 124 -56.60 -6.68 44.13
N SER A 125 -55.56 -6.55 44.94
CA SER A 125 -55.70 -6.27 46.38
C SER A 125 -55.94 -4.78 46.63
N SER A 126 -56.98 -4.47 47.41
CA SER A 126 -57.25 -3.09 47.85
C SER A 126 -56.26 -2.69 48.95
N LEU A 127 -55.38 -1.73 48.67
CA LEU A 127 -54.40 -1.20 49.63
C LEU A 127 -55.02 -0.17 50.59
N ARG A 128 -55.96 0.64 50.10
CA ARG A 128 -56.62 1.71 50.86
C ARG A 128 -58.00 2.04 50.28
N SER A 129 -58.88 2.49 51.17
CA SER A 129 -60.19 3.06 50.86
C SER A 129 -60.32 4.36 51.64
N HIS A 130 -60.81 5.42 50.99
CA HIS A 130 -60.93 6.74 51.60
C HIS A 130 -62.22 7.44 51.12
N ARG A 131 -63.13 7.73 52.06
CA ARG A 131 -64.38 8.43 51.77
C ARG A 131 -64.10 9.89 51.41
N LEU A 132 -64.62 10.33 50.27
CA LEU A 132 -64.52 11.71 49.84
C LEU A 132 -65.63 12.52 50.53
N GLN A 133 -65.28 13.64 51.16
CA GLN A 133 -66.25 14.53 51.80
C GLN A 133 -66.39 15.81 50.96
N PRO A 134 -67.35 15.88 50.02
CA PRO A 134 -67.59 17.09 49.24
C PRO A 134 -68.07 18.25 50.12
N GLY A 135 -67.86 19.48 49.62
CA GLY A 135 -68.31 20.72 50.28
C GLY A 135 -69.82 20.98 50.23
N GLY A 136 -70.60 20.05 49.67
CA GLY A 136 -72.06 20.11 49.55
C GLY A 136 -72.69 18.71 49.61
N ARG A 137 -73.94 18.62 50.09
CA ARG A 137 -74.67 17.33 50.14
C ARG A 137 -75.03 16.89 48.71
N GLY A 138 -74.64 15.67 48.33
CA GLY A 138 -75.04 15.03 47.07
C GLY A 138 -74.18 15.36 45.84
N ALA A 139 -73.02 16.01 46.00
CA ALA A 139 -72.13 16.28 44.87
C ALA A 139 -71.38 15.02 44.42
N THR A 140 -71.59 14.60 43.17
CA THR A 140 -70.95 13.41 42.59
C THR A 140 -69.54 13.73 42.07
N VAL A 141 -68.67 12.73 41.99
CA VAL A 141 -67.33 12.89 41.39
C VAL A 141 -67.43 12.84 39.88
N THR A 142 -66.84 13.83 39.21
CA THR A 142 -66.91 14.04 37.76
C THR A 142 -65.57 13.92 37.05
N ALA A 143 -64.47 14.29 37.73
CA ALA A 143 -63.11 14.27 37.22
C ALA A 143 -62.10 13.74 38.26
N LEU A 144 -61.05 13.09 37.79
CA LEU A 144 -59.95 12.56 38.61
C LEU A 144 -58.63 12.83 37.89
N ALA A 145 -57.67 13.42 38.59
CA ALA A 145 -56.28 13.49 38.15
C ALA A 145 -55.38 12.86 39.22
N VAL A 146 -54.40 12.08 38.77
CA VAL A 146 -53.34 11.52 39.60
C VAL A 146 -52.02 11.81 38.91
N HIS A 147 -50.99 12.19 39.68
CA HIS A 147 -49.64 12.35 39.14
C HIS A 147 -48.68 11.45 39.92
N GLN A 148 -48.09 10.49 39.20
CA GLN A 148 -47.28 9.41 39.77
C GLN A 148 -48.02 8.77 40.96
N ASN A 149 -47.36 8.63 42.10
CA ASN A 149 -47.96 8.17 43.35
C ASN A 149 -48.05 9.30 44.41
N GLN A 150 -47.98 10.59 44.05
CA GLN A 150 -47.77 11.67 45.05
C GLN A 150 -48.89 12.72 45.14
N LEU A 151 -49.61 12.97 44.05
CA LEU A 151 -50.67 13.97 44.00
C LEU A 151 -51.95 13.34 43.44
N VAL A 152 -53.07 13.58 44.12
CA VAL A 152 -54.42 13.19 43.66
C VAL A 152 -55.32 14.41 43.76
N ALA A 153 -56.01 14.76 42.68
CA ALA A 153 -57.05 15.77 42.68
C ALA A 153 -58.38 15.14 42.21
N VAL A 154 -59.43 15.33 43.00
CA VAL A 154 -60.78 14.84 42.70
C VAL A 154 -61.72 16.02 42.52
N GLY A 155 -62.39 16.10 41.37
CA GLY A 155 -63.34 17.16 41.03
C GLY A 155 -64.77 16.69 41.18
N HIS A 156 -65.60 17.54 41.77
CA HIS A 156 -67.02 17.28 42.02
C HIS A 156 -67.94 18.11 41.11
N SER A 157 -69.19 17.65 41.00
CA SER A 157 -70.25 18.30 40.23
C SER A 157 -70.69 19.67 40.77
N ASP A 158 -70.31 20.03 42.01
CA ASP A 158 -70.60 21.30 42.67
C ASP A 158 -69.47 22.34 42.59
N GLY A 159 -68.44 22.06 41.78
CA GLY A 159 -67.24 22.88 41.62
C GLY A 159 -66.18 22.74 42.72
N THR A 160 -66.38 21.84 43.69
CA THR A 160 -65.38 21.52 44.72
C THR A 160 -64.27 20.63 44.14
N ILE A 161 -63.02 20.93 44.49
CA ILE A 161 -61.85 20.10 44.17
C ILE A 161 -61.16 19.67 45.47
N LEU A 162 -60.97 18.36 45.66
CA LEU A 162 -60.24 17.79 46.78
C LEU A 162 -58.82 17.44 46.33
N LEU A 163 -57.82 18.16 46.85
CA LEU A 163 -56.39 17.92 46.60
C LEU A 163 -55.77 17.13 47.76
N GLN A 164 -55.16 16.00 47.45
CA GLN A 164 -54.38 15.17 48.37
C GLN A 164 -52.91 15.17 47.95
N ARG A 165 -52.00 15.37 48.91
CA ARG A 165 -50.54 15.33 48.72
C ARG A 165 -49.93 14.29 49.66
N GLY A 166 -49.26 13.26 49.12
CA GLY A 166 -48.65 12.18 49.89
C GLY A 166 -48.56 10.88 49.09
N ASP A 167 -47.79 9.90 49.58
CA ASP A 167 -47.64 8.61 48.88
C ASP A 167 -48.96 7.82 48.88
N VAL A 168 -49.54 7.69 47.69
CA VAL A 168 -50.80 7.01 47.41
C VAL A 168 -50.77 5.54 47.87
N GLY A 169 -49.62 4.86 47.83
CA GLY A 169 -49.49 3.47 48.26
C GLY A 169 -49.20 3.28 49.76
N ARG A 170 -48.69 4.30 50.47
CA ARG A 170 -48.14 4.13 51.85
C ARG A 170 -48.89 4.90 52.94
N GLU A 171 -49.43 6.07 52.66
CA GLU A 171 -50.02 6.93 53.71
C GLU A 171 -51.48 6.58 54.02
N ARG A 172 -51.76 6.24 55.28
CA ARG A 172 -53.13 5.89 55.75
C ARG A 172 -54.06 7.08 55.98
N ALA A 173 -53.54 8.29 56.18
CA ALA A 173 -54.32 9.47 56.55
C ALA A 173 -53.74 10.75 55.94
N THR A 174 -54.01 10.97 54.65
CA THR A 174 -53.58 12.18 53.93
C THR A 174 -54.54 13.35 54.19
N LYS A 175 -54.04 14.49 54.70
CA LYS A 175 -54.84 15.72 54.88
C LYS A 175 -55.34 16.21 53.52
N GLN A 176 -56.65 16.29 53.34
CA GLN A 176 -57.26 16.87 52.15
C GLN A 176 -57.22 18.41 52.21
N VAL A 177 -56.89 19.06 51.09
CA VAL A 177 -57.05 20.50 50.88
C VAL A 177 -58.26 20.69 49.95
N VAL A 178 -59.23 21.49 50.38
CA VAL A 178 -60.44 21.80 49.60
C VAL A 178 -60.19 23.09 48.83
N LEU A 179 -60.19 23.02 47.50
CA LEU A 179 -60.12 24.18 46.60
C LEU A 179 -61.53 24.40 46.04
N ARG A 180 -62.09 25.61 46.18
CA ARG A 180 -63.47 25.92 45.78
C ARG A 180 -63.60 27.40 45.42
N ASP A 181 -64.06 27.69 44.20
CA ASP A 181 -64.25 29.06 43.71
C ASP A 181 -65.41 29.25 42.70
N SER A 182 -65.98 28.17 42.15
CA SER A 182 -67.19 28.23 41.31
C SER A 182 -68.20 27.18 41.77
N SER A 183 -69.47 27.35 41.39
CA SER A 183 -70.54 26.35 41.47
C SER A 183 -70.66 25.48 40.21
N ASP A 184 -69.87 25.74 39.17
CA ASP A 184 -69.88 24.97 37.92
C ASP A 184 -69.23 23.59 38.12
N SER A 185 -69.84 22.56 37.52
CA SER A 185 -69.28 21.20 37.53
C SER A 185 -67.87 21.18 36.94
N ILE A 186 -66.94 20.55 37.67
CA ILE A 186 -65.60 20.26 37.13
C ILE A 186 -65.76 19.26 35.98
N SER A 187 -65.25 19.61 34.80
CA SER A 187 -65.25 18.74 33.61
C SER A 187 -63.89 18.10 33.35
N GLY A 188 -62.81 18.66 33.92
CA GLY A 188 -61.45 18.16 33.76
C GLY A 188 -60.48 18.66 34.82
N LEU A 189 -59.49 17.83 35.11
CA LEU A 189 -58.36 18.12 35.99
C LEU A 189 -57.08 17.56 35.37
N ALA A 190 -55.97 18.28 35.48
CA ALA A 190 -54.67 17.76 35.11
C ALA A 190 -53.53 18.43 35.87
N PHE A 191 -52.55 17.63 36.32
CA PHE A 191 -51.32 18.15 36.91
C PHE A 191 -50.27 18.42 35.85
N ARG A 192 -49.50 19.51 36.03
CA ARG A 192 -48.25 19.78 35.30
C ARG A 192 -47.17 20.09 36.32
N ILE A 193 -46.14 19.26 36.38
CA ILE A 193 -45.01 19.43 37.30
C ILE A 193 -43.77 19.82 36.50
N THR A 194 -43.05 20.81 37.02
CA THR A 194 -41.73 21.23 36.56
C THR A 194 -40.74 21.14 37.72
N ALA A 195 -39.43 21.22 37.46
CA ALA A 195 -38.41 21.17 38.51
C ALA A 195 -38.51 22.27 39.58
N ARG A 196 -39.31 23.33 39.35
CA ARG A 196 -39.46 24.47 40.28
C ARG A 196 -40.90 24.78 40.71
N ALA A 197 -41.90 24.23 40.02
CA ALA A 197 -43.31 24.54 40.27
C ALA A 197 -44.25 23.37 39.93
N MET A 198 -45.31 23.24 40.74
CA MET A 198 -46.41 22.29 40.54
C MET A 198 -47.70 23.06 40.25
N PHE A 199 -48.35 22.72 39.15
CA PHE A 199 -49.59 23.34 38.71
C PHE A 199 -50.71 22.30 38.57
N LEU A 200 -51.93 22.72 38.89
CA LEU A 200 -53.16 21.98 38.63
C LEU A 200 -54.03 22.81 37.68
N PHE A 201 -54.15 22.34 36.44
CA PHE A 201 -55.10 22.86 35.46
C PHE A 201 -56.50 22.30 35.76
N VAL A 202 -57.50 23.16 35.63
CA VAL A 202 -58.90 22.87 35.92
C VAL A 202 -59.76 23.36 34.77
N ALA A 203 -60.60 22.49 34.24
CA ALA A 203 -61.69 22.86 33.35
C ALA A 203 -63.03 22.64 34.08
N THR A 204 -63.94 23.61 33.93
CA THR A 204 -65.35 23.46 34.30
C THR A 204 -66.21 23.53 33.03
N THR A 205 -67.52 23.36 33.18
CA THR A 205 -68.46 23.58 32.08
C THR A 205 -68.49 25.03 31.58
N ALA A 206 -68.07 26.01 32.40
CA ALA A 206 -68.16 27.44 32.08
C ALA A 206 -66.81 28.17 31.96
N GLY A 207 -65.73 27.69 32.56
CA GLY A 207 -64.42 28.36 32.53
C GLY A 207 -63.22 27.42 32.66
N SER A 208 -62.02 28.00 32.63
CA SER A 208 -60.77 27.26 32.88
C SER A 208 -59.81 28.05 33.77
N PHE A 209 -59.15 27.34 34.67
CA PHE A 209 -58.37 27.92 35.76
C PHE A 209 -57.05 27.15 35.95
N LEU A 210 -56.09 27.83 36.56
CA LEU A 210 -54.80 27.29 36.98
C LEU A 210 -54.65 27.51 38.48
N TYR A 211 -54.35 26.45 39.23
CA TYR A 211 -53.90 26.55 40.61
C TYR A 211 -52.40 26.26 40.67
N ASN A 212 -51.61 27.23 41.14
CA ASN A 212 -50.24 26.97 41.56
C ASN A 212 -50.31 26.31 42.94
N ILE A 213 -49.89 25.05 43.01
CA ILE A 213 -49.95 24.18 44.20
C ILE A 213 -48.56 23.84 44.75
N THR A 214 -47.52 24.55 44.30
CA THR A 214 -46.10 24.32 44.64
C THR A 214 -45.84 24.40 46.15
N THR A 215 -46.42 25.39 46.83
CA THR A 215 -46.30 25.53 48.28
C THR A 215 -47.52 24.94 48.96
N LYS A 216 -47.30 24.03 49.90
CA LYS A 216 -48.37 23.42 50.71
C LYS A 216 -49.09 24.48 51.54
N ASP A 217 -50.42 24.41 51.60
CA ASP A 217 -51.29 25.34 52.34
C ASP A 217 -51.16 26.83 51.87
N LYS A 218 -50.66 27.06 50.64
CA LYS A 218 -50.56 28.38 49.97
C LYS A 218 -50.85 28.28 48.47
N GLU A 219 -52.00 27.71 48.13
CA GLU A 219 -52.45 27.55 46.75
C GLU A 219 -52.91 28.90 46.15
N PHE A 220 -52.42 29.24 44.96
CA PHE A 220 -52.78 30.49 44.26
C PHE A 220 -53.54 30.21 42.96
N LYS A 221 -54.67 30.89 42.75
CA LYS A 221 -55.51 30.76 41.56
C LYS A 221 -55.21 31.84 40.51
N GLN A 222 -55.11 31.41 39.26
CA GLN A 222 -55.08 32.25 38.07
C GLN A 222 -56.22 31.82 37.12
N ASN A 223 -56.88 32.79 36.49
CA ASN A 223 -57.91 32.53 35.47
C ASN A 223 -57.23 32.41 34.09
N LEU A 224 -57.52 31.33 33.36
CA LEU A 224 -56.97 31.08 32.02
C LEU A 224 -57.97 31.46 30.93
N ASP A 225 -59.25 31.19 31.14
CA ASP A 225 -60.31 31.49 30.17
C ASP A 225 -61.69 31.55 30.82
N SER A 226 -62.54 32.44 30.31
CA SER A 226 -63.96 32.58 30.69
C SER A 226 -64.89 31.63 29.91
N LEU A 227 -64.34 30.56 29.31
CA LEU A 227 -65.07 29.54 28.56
C LEU A 227 -64.56 28.16 28.96
N GLY A 228 -65.48 27.23 29.22
CA GLY A 228 -65.20 25.88 29.68
C GLY A 228 -65.15 24.83 28.57
N CYS A 229 -65.40 23.57 28.96
CA CYS A 229 -65.69 22.46 28.06
C CYS A 229 -66.56 21.38 28.71
N GLU A 230 -67.14 20.52 27.88
CA GLU A 230 -67.85 19.31 28.33
C GLU A 230 -66.88 18.25 28.89
N ARG A 231 -67.41 17.23 29.58
CA ARG A 231 -66.61 16.11 30.09
C ARG A 231 -65.87 15.41 28.94
N ASN A 232 -64.66 14.91 29.20
CA ASN A 232 -63.77 14.27 28.22
C ASN A 232 -63.24 15.18 27.09
N CYS A 233 -63.61 16.47 27.04
CA CYS A 233 -63.12 17.43 26.04
C CYS A 233 -61.85 18.19 26.49
N CYS A 234 -61.06 17.62 27.40
CA CYS A 234 -59.82 18.23 27.87
C CYS A 234 -58.76 17.17 28.21
N VAL A 235 -57.50 17.51 27.95
CA VAL A 235 -56.33 16.64 28.20
C VAL A 235 -55.11 17.48 28.57
N ALA A 236 -54.10 16.88 29.19
CA ALA A 236 -52.79 17.50 29.36
C ALA A 236 -51.72 16.69 28.64
N THR A 237 -50.62 17.35 28.29
CA THR A 237 -49.43 16.69 27.75
C THR A 237 -48.18 17.34 28.29
N ASP A 238 -47.18 16.51 28.59
CA ASP A 238 -45.86 16.95 29.02
C ASP A 238 -44.90 17.15 27.84
N CYS A 239 -45.23 16.59 26.66
CA CYS A 239 -44.35 16.46 25.50
C CYS A 239 -44.22 17.72 24.63
N ILE A 240 -45.12 18.70 24.79
CA ILE A 240 -45.20 19.90 23.93
C ILE A 240 -45.09 21.15 24.82
N PRO A 241 -43.96 21.86 24.84
CA PRO A 241 -43.76 23.00 25.74
C PRO A 241 -44.83 24.11 25.60
N GLU A 242 -45.28 24.36 24.36
CA GLU A 242 -46.30 25.37 24.02
C GLU A 242 -47.74 24.94 24.38
N CYS A 243 -47.98 23.67 24.74
CA CYS A 243 -49.31 23.10 25.00
C CYS A 243 -49.26 22.19 26.23
N ASN A 244 -49.45 22.74 27.43
CA ASN A 244 -49.43 21.95 28.67
C ASN A 244 -50.83 21.39 29.01
N PHE A 245 -51.88 22.17 28.75
CA PHE A 245 -53.29 21.76 28.91
C PHE A 245 -54.07 22.13 27.66
N ILE A 246 -54.96 21.26 27.23
CA ILE A 246 -55.66 21.33 25.94
C ILE A 246 -57.17 21.21 26.19
N ILE A 247 -57.95 22.14 25.63
CA ILE A 247 -59.41 22.22 25.77
C ILE A 247 -60.07 22.23 24.39
N GLY A 248 -60.97 21.29 24.14
CA GLY A 248 -61.76 21.19 22.91
C GLY A 248 -63.08 21.96 23.02
N ARG A 249 -63.30 22.91 22.12
CA ARG A 249 -64.56 23.66 21.94
C ARG A 249 -65.14 23.42 20.55
N THR A 250 -66.36 23.90 20.32
CA THR A 250 -67.11 23.69 19.06
C THR A 250 -66.41 24.26 17.81
N ASP A 251 -65.59 25.29 17.98
CA ASP A 251 -64.88 26.05 16.94
C ASP A 251 -63.41 25.66 16.80
N ALA A 252 -62.72 25.40 17.92
CA ALA A 252 -61.30 25.08 17.92
C ALA A 252 -60.88 24.23 19.13
N VAL A 253 -59.66 23.70 19.05
CA VAL A 253 -58.93 23.18 20.21
C VAL A 253 -57.95 24.27 20.68
N TYR A 254 -57.96 24.57 21.98
CA TYR A 254 -57.13 25.61 22.61
C TYR A 254 -56.06 24.99 23.51
N CYS A 255 -54.80 25.38 23.33
CA CYS A 255 -53.74 25.08 24.29
C CYS A 255 -53.60 26.17 25.35
N TYR A 256 -53.11 25.78 26.52
CA TYR A 256 -52.77 26.64 27.64
C TYR A 256 -51.43 26.23 28.24
N THR A 257 -50.73 27.22 28.78
CA THR A 257 -49.50 27.08 29.57
C THR A 257 -49.69 27.78 30.92
N PRO A 258 -48.77 27.64 31.89
CA PRO A 258 -48.84 28.40 33.14
C PRO A 258 -48.90 29.92 32.93
N GLU A 259 -48.32 30.41 31.83
CA GLU A 259 -48.26 31.82 31.45
C GLU A 259 -49.56 32.34 30.81
N GLY A 260 -50.45 31.46 30.32
CA GLY A 260 -51.74 31.84 29.74
C GLY A 260 -52.21 30.97 28.58
N ARG A 261 -52.78 31.59 27.55
CA ARG A 261 -53.20 30.92 26.31
C ARG A 261 -52.01 30.62 25.41
N GLY A 262 -51.88 29.37 24.98
CA GLY A 262 -50.93 28.91 23.96
C GLY A 262 -51.56 28.96 22.55
N PRO A 263 -51.05 28.16 21.59
CA PRO A 263 -51.62 28.08 20.25
C PRO A 263 -53.03 27.48 20.26
N CYS A 264 -53.81 27.76 19.21
CA CYS A 264 -55.09 27.10 18.97
C CYS A 264 -55.16 26.50 17.57
N TYR A 265 -56.02 25.48 17.43
CA TYR A 265 -56.15 24.66 16.24
C TYR A 265 -57.61 24.64 15.81
N ALA A 266 -57.92 25.34 14.73
CA ALA A 266 -59.26 25.41 14.16
C ALA A 266 -59.69 24.03 13.63
N ILE A 267 -60.63 23.41 14.32
CA ILE A 267 -61.26 22.14 13.96
C ILE A 267 -62.73 22.34 14.28
N GLU A 268 -63.58 22.23 13.27
CA GLU A 268 -65.01 22.45 13.43
C GLU A 268 -65.70 21.24 14.10
N GLY A 269 -67.02 21.34 14.32
CA GLY A 269 -67.82 20.27 14.92
C GLY A 269 -67.79 20.24 16.45
N LYS A 270 -68.87 19.73 17.07
CA LYS A 270 -68.97 19.67 18.54
C LYS A 270 -68.05 18.55 19.06
N LYS A 271 -67.04 18.90 19.86
CA LYS A 271 -66.11 17.91 20.43
C LYS A 271 -66.83 17.05 21.47
N LYS A 272 -66.51 15.76 21.48
CA LYS A 272 -67.03 14.76 22.44
C LYS A 272 -65.93 14.17 23.31
N LEU A 273 -64.76 14.00 22.72
CA LEU A 273 -63.62 13.38 23.38
C LEU A 273 -62.32 13.94 22.77
N LEU A 274 -61.38 14.29 23.64
CA LEU A 274 -59.98 14.48 23.32
C LEU A 274 -59.16 13.37 24.00
N GLN A 275 -58.17 12.83 23.30
CA GLN A 275 -57.14 11.96 23.87
C GLN A 275 -55.79 12.37 23.30
N ILE A 276 -54.73 12.42 24.12
CA ILE A 276 -53.38 12.73 23.65
C ILE A 276 -52.41 11.64 24.07
N SER A 277 -51.49 11.29 23.17
CA SER A 277 -50.34 10.45 23.48
C SER A 277 -49.14 10.92 22.69
N ARG A 278 -47.98 11.06 23.37
CA ARG A 278 -46.77 11.68 22.81
C ARG A 278 -47.11 13.08 22.24
N THR A 279 -46.92 13.27 20.94
CA THR A 279 -47.21 14.50 20.19
C THR A 279 -48.51 14.44 19.40
N TYR A 280 -49.23 13.30 19.45
CA TYR A 280 -50.45 13.06 18.69
C TYR A 280 -51.71 13.34 19.51
N LEU A 281 -52.52 14.31 19.06
CA LEU A 281 -53.84 14.60 19.60
C LEU A 281 -54.92 13.93 18.76
N VAL A 282 -55.70 13.04 19.38
CA VAL A 282 -56.93 12.49 18.82
C VAL A 282 -58.11 13.37 19.24
N VAL A 283 -58.90 13.77 18.25
CA VAL A 283 -60.08 14.64 18.38
C VAL A 283 -61.28 13.89 17.82
N VAL A 284 -62.30 13.66 18.64
CA VAL A 284 -63.60 13.11 18.22
C VAL A 284 -64.63 14.22 18.23
N ALA A 285 -65.23 14.51 17.08
CA ALA A 285 -66.19 15.60 16.90
C ALA A 285 -67.45 15.13 16.14
N GLU A 286 -68.61 15.72 16.45
CA GLU A 286 -69.83 15.61 15.63
C GLU A 286 -69.70 16.48 14.37
N ASP A 287 -69.81 15.86 13.19
CA ASP A 287 -69.90 16.61 11.93
C ASP A 287 -71.27 17.27 11.79
N ARG A 288 -71.29 18.59 11.62
CA ARG A 288 -72.48 19.31 11.13
C ARG A 288 -72.55 19.20 9.62
N LYS A 289 -73.54 18.47 9.09
CA LYS A 289 -73.90 18.58 7.67
C LYS A 289 -74.43 19.99 7.38
N PRO A 290 -73.85 20.76 6.44
CA PRO A 290 -74.39 22.04 6.03
C PRO A 290 -75.59 21.82 5.09
N GLY A 291 -76.80 21.81 5.66
CA GLY A 291 -78.06 21.74 4.93
C GLY A 291 -78.77 20.39 5.06
N GLY A 292 -79.96 20.41 5.66
CA GLY A 292 -80.85 19.27 5.88
C GLY A 292 -81.79 19.57 7.04
N GLY A 293 -83.10 19.44 6.82
CA GLY A 293 -84.11 19.67 7.84
C GLY A 293 -84.14 18.61 8.93
N GLU A 294 -85.04 18.77 9.89
CA GLU A 294 -85.24 17.86 11.02
C GLU A 294 -85.67 16.44 10.58
N GLU A 295 -85.59 15.50 11.53
CA GLU A 295 -85.91 14.07 11.45
C GLU A 295 -84.82 13.13 10.89
N ASN A 296 -84.33 12.25 11.80
CA ASN A 296 -83.50 11.05 11.54
C ASN A 296 -82.11 11.23 10.89
N SER A 297 -81.35 12.28 11.25
CA SER A 297 -79.90 12.28 11.00
C SER A 297 -79.13 11.47 12.05
N ILE A 298 -78.53 10.34 11.62
CA ILE A 298 -77.49 9.66 12.38
C ILE A 298 -76.32 10.65 12.52
N THR A 299 -75.96 11.02 13.76
CA THR A 299 -74.82 11.89 14.06
C THR A 299 -73.51 11.18 13.73
N SER A 300 -72.97 11.46 12.53
CA SER A 300 -71.65 10.97 12.16
C SER A 300 -70.57 11.65 13.00
N LEU A 301 -69.90 10.87 13.85
CA LEU A 301 -68.69 11.32 14.51
C LEU A 301 -67.52 11.20 13.52
N THR A 302 -66.62 12.18 13.54
CA THR A 302 -65.36 12.12 12.80
C THR A 302 -64.22 12.13 13.80
N LEU A 303 -63.37 11.09 13.68
CA LEU A 303 -62.12 10.97 14.42
C LEU A 303 -61.01 11.58 13.58
N THR A 304 -60.32 12.57 14.14
CA THR A 304 -59.15 13.23 13.55
C THR A 304 -57.93 13.03 14.44
N VAL A 305 -56.79 12.68 13.86
CA VAL A 305 -55.50 12.65 14.57
C VAL A 305 -54.61 13.77 14.03
N LEU A 306 -54.08 14.57 14.93
CA LEU A 306 -53.16 15.68 14.66
C LEU A 306 -51.77 15.36 15.20
N ASP A 307 -50.74 15.62 14.42
CA ASP A 307 -49.38 15.80 14.91
C ASP A 307 -49.21 17.26 15.32
N LEU A 308 -49.16 17.53 16.63
CA LEU A 308 -49.05 18.90 17.14
C LEU A 308 -47.62 19.46 17.00
N GLN A 309 -46.60 18.61 16.98
CA GLN A 309 -45.20 19.01 16.82
C GLN A 309 -44.93 19.44 15.38
N ASN A 310 -45.32 18.61 14.41
CA ASN A 310 -45.13 18.86 12.99
C ASN A 310 -46.27 19.67 12.35
N LYS A 311 -47.34 19.96 13.09
CA LYS A 311 -48.53 20.73 12.66
C LYS A 311 -49.21 20.11 11.43
N PHE A 312 -49.48 18.80 11.50
CA PHE A 312 -50.10 18.01 10.44
C PHE A 312 -51.37 17.29 10.87
N LEU A 313 -52.33 17.17 9.95
CA LEU A 313 -53.46 16.27 10.11
C LEU A 313 -53.02 14.93 9.55
N VAL A 314 -52.80 13.94 10.42
CA VAL A 314 -52.13 12.67 10.08
C VAL A 314 -53.09 11.50 9.92
N TYR A 315 -54.35 11.67 10.33
CA TYR A 315 -55.45 10.76 10.06
C TYR A 315 -56.81 11.45 10.16
N THR A 316 -57.79 11.01 9.38
CA THR A 316 -59.21 11.33 9.59
C THR A 316 -60.08 10.20 9.07
N ALA A 317 -61.05 9.74 9.88
CA ALA A 317 -62.08 8.82 9.41
C ALA A 317 -63.42 9.06 10.14
N PRO A 318 -64.56 8.81 9.48
CA PRO A 318 -65.85 8.74 10.14
C PRO A 318 -65.92 7.49 11.01
N VAL A 319 -66.41 7.64 12.23
CA VAL A 319 -66.64 6.55 13.19
C VAL A 319 -68.09 6.64 13.67
N ARG A 320 -68.72 5.49 13.90
CA ARG A 320 -70.04 5.42 14.54
C ARG A 320 -69.80 5.13 16.02
N GLU A 321 -70.43 5.93 16.88
CA GLU A 321 -70.56 5.64 18.32
C GLU A 321 -69.23 5.39 19.06
N VAL A 322 -68.51 6.45 19.45
CA VAL A 322 -67.24 6.36 20.21
C VAL A 322 -67.47 6.56 21.70
N GLN A 323 -67.18 5.54 22.50
CA GLN A 323 -67.32 5.56 23.96
C GLN A 323 -66.03 5.97 24.66
N ALA A 324 -64.86 5.50 24.18
CA ALA A 324 -63.55 5.83 24.72
C ALA A 324 -62.46 5.80 23.66
N VAL A 325 -61.37 6.55 23.89
CA VAL A 325 -60.11 6.41 23.17
C VAL A 325 -58.98 6.26 24.18
N LEU A 326 -58.26 5.15 24.09
CA LEU A 326 -57.12 4.80 24.94
C LEU A 326 -55.84 4.80 24.10
N SER A 327 -54.68 4.90 24.75
CA SER A 327 -53.40 4.85 24.06
C SER A 327 -52.45 3.93 24.82
N GLU A 328 -52.17 2.76 24.25
CA GLU A 328 -51.38 1.71 24.88
C GLU A 328 -50.74 0.79 23.82
N TRP A 329 -49.62 0.14 24.16
CA TRP A 329 -48.88 -0.77 23.27
C TRP A 329 -48.48 -0.21 21.89
N GLY A 330 -48.49 1.12 21.70
CA GLY A 330 -48.18 1.80 20.44
C GLY A 330 -49.38 2.09 19.53
N TYR A 331 -50.61 1.80 19.98
CA TYR A 331 -51.84 2.05 19.21
C TYR A 331 -52.72 3.10 19.90
N PHE A 332 -53.53 3.82 19.12
CA PHE A 332 -54.75 4.43 19.66
C PHE A 332 -55.90 3.44 19.53
N LEU A 333 -56.46 3.03 20.67
CA LEU A 333 -57.51 2.02 20.76
C LEU A 333 -58.84 2.71 21.02
N VAL A 334 -59.75 2.64 20.05
CA VAL A 334 -61.06 3.29 20.06
C VAL A 334 -62.10 2.24 20.43
N LEU A 335 -62.74 2.40 21.59
CA LEU A 335 -63.86 1.57 22.02
C LEU A 335 -65.16 2.17 21.48
N THR A 336 -65.91 1.38 20.72
CA THR A 336 -67.26 1.75 20.25
C THR A 336 -68.33 1.44 21.30
N GLU A 337 -69.51 2.06 21.24
CA GLU A 337 -70.64 1.72 22.14
C GLU A 337 -71.10 0.24 22.05
N GLY A 338 -70.84 -0.43 20.91
CA GLY A 338 -71.01 -1.88 20.76
C GLY A 338 -69.89 -2.74 21.37
N ASN A 339 -69.06 -2.19 22.25
CA ASN A 339 -67.88 -2.79 22.87
C ASN A 339 -66.82 -3.36 21.89
N ASN A 340 -66.88 -3.00 20.60
CA ASN A 340 -65.84 -3.36 19.63
C ASN A 340 -64.61 -2.45 19.79
N LEU A 341 -63.41 -3.02 19.61
CA LEU A 341 -62.14 -2.31 19.69
C LEU A 341 -61.53 -2.07 18.30
N LEU A 342 -61.40 -0.81 17.91
CA LEU A 342 -60.67 -0.41 16.70
C LEU A 342 -59.27 0.06 17.08
N ALA A 343 -58.24 -0.39 16.37
CA ALA A 343 -56.86 0.02 16.59
C ALA A 343 -56.34 0.89 15.44
N LEU A 344 -55.92 2.11 15.75
CA LEU A 344 -55.15 2.95 14.86
C LEU A 344 -53.66 2.67 15.06
N ALA A 345 -53.05 2.05 14.06
CA ALA A 345 -51.63 1.72 14.01
C ALA A 345 -50.86 2.86 13.33
N GLU A 346 -49.83 3.39 13.98
CA GLU A 346 -48.91 4.36 13.37
C GLU A 346 -48.02 3.65 12.35
N LYS A 347 -47.88 4.21 11.14
CA LYS A 347 -46.95 3.71 10.11
C LYS A 347 -45.50 3.87 10.57
N ASP A 348 -44.64 2.96 10.15
CA ASP A 348 -43.19 3.09 10.32
C ASP A 348 -42.64 4.32 9.57
N VAL A 349 -41.43 4.75 9.94
CA VAL A 349 -40.80 5.97 9.41
C VAL A 349 -40.55 5.86 7.91
N GLN A 350 -40.11 4.70 7.40
CA GLN A 350 -39.80 4.50 5.99
C GLN A 350 -41.07 4.57 5.11
N SER A 351 -42.17 3.98 5.56
CA SER A 351 -43.49 4.13 4.93
C SER A 351 -43.91 5.59 4.86
N LYS A 352 -43.81 6.35 5.97
CA LYS A 352 -44.12 7.79 5.99
C LYS A 352 -43.25 8.57 5.00
N LEU A 353 -41.93 8.34 5.01
CA LEU A 353 -40.97 9.01 4.13
C LEU A 353 -41.25 8.69 2.64
N SER A 354 -41.49 7.41 2.30
CA SER A 354 -41.80 7.00 0.92
C SER A 354 -43.10 7.65 0.40
N MET A 355 -44.10 7.86 1.26
CA MET A 355 -45.33 8.58 0.92
C MET A 355 -45.10 10.08 0.67
N LEU A 356 -44.05 10.65 1.25
CA LEU A 356 -43.67 12.06 1.09
C LEU A 356 -42.80 12.27 -0.15
N PHE A 357 -41.85 11.38 -0.42
CA PHE A 357 -41.03 11.40 -1.64
C PHE A 357 -41.90 11.23 -2.89
N LYS A 358 -42.87 10.30 -2.89
CA LYS A 358 -43.87 10.17 -3.97
C LYS A 358 -44.71 11.43 -4.22
N LYS A 359 -44.71 12.39 -3.29
CA LYS A 359 -45.40 13.69 -3.41
C LYS A 359 -44.43 14.87 -3.55
N ASN A 360 -43.12 14.61 -3.68
CA ASN A 360 -42.03 15.60 -3.69
C ASN A 360 -42.01 16.54 -2.44
N LEU A 361 -42.49 16.06 -1.29
CA LEU A 361 -42.58 16.82 -0.03
C LEU A 361 -41.35 16.60 0.86
N TYR A 362 -40.16 16.89 0.30
CA TYR A 362 -38.88 16.71 0.97
C TYR A 362 -38.71 17.62 2.19
N ASP A 363 -39.28 18.83 2.17
CA ASP A 363 -39.34 19.76 3.31
C ASP A 363 -40.01 19.11 4.54
N VAL A 364 -41.10 18.39 4.30
CA VAL A 364 -41.86 17.65 5.33
C VAL A 364 -41.10 16.39 5.75
N ALA A 365 -40.49 15.68 4.80
CA ALA A 365 -39.71 14.48 5.07
C ALA A 365 -38.53 14.76 6.02
N ILE A 366 -37.74 15.80 5.73
CA ILE A 366 -36.63 16.27 6.58
C ILE A 366 -37.13 16.63 7.99
N ARG A 367 -38.28 17.31 8.10
CA ARG A 367 -38.84 17.70 9.40
C ARG A 367 -39.27 16.50 10.23
N ILE A 368 -39.93 15.52 9.61
CA ILE A 368 -40.36 14.28 10.27
C ILE A 368 -39.14 13.45 10.70
N ALA A 369 -38.16 13.24 9.80
CA ALA A 369 -36.93 12.53 10.08
C ALA A 369 -36.19 13.13 11.29
N LYS A 370 -36.00 14.46 11.30
CA LYS A 370 -35.42 15.17 12.46
C LYS A 370 -36.26 15.04 13.73
N SER A 371 -37.59 15.10 13.63
CA SER A 371 -38.48 14.95 14.80
C SER A 371 -38.45 13.57 15.44
N GLN A 372 -38.14 12.53 14.65
CA GLN A 372 -38.12 11.12 15.05
C GLN A 372 -36.71 10.58 15.30
N GLN A 373 -35.70 11.46 15.36
CA GLN A 373 -34.28 11.11 15.56
C GLN A 373 -33.78 10.07 14.54
N TYR A 374 -34.16 10.25 13.27
CA TYR A 374 -33.63 9.45 12.17
C TYR A 374 -32.11 9.64 12.05
N ASP A 375 -31.43 8.61 11.57
CA ASP A 375 -29.98 8.52 11.46
C ASP A 375 -29.38 9.57 10.51
N ALA A 376 -28.11 9.93 10.75
CA ALA A 376 -27.43 10.98 9.98
C ALA A 376 -27.21 10.59 8.51
N GLU A 377 -26.89 9.32 8.25
CA GLU A 377 -26.76 8.75 6.91
C GLU A 377 -28.09 8.79 6.16
N GLY A 378 -29.15 8.26 6.77
CA GLY A 378 -30.51 8.30 6.25
C GLY A 378 -31.02 9.72 6.02
N LEU A 379 -30.68 10.69 6.88
CA LEU A 379 -31.00 12.10 6.68
C LEU A 379 -30.22 12.71 5.50
N SER A 380 -28.96 12.31 5.30
CA SER A 380 -28.15 12.69 4.15
C SER A 380 -28.76 12.18 2.84
N ASP A 381 -29.27 10.94 2.81
CA ASP A 381 -29.96 10.42 1.64
C ASP A 381 -31.23 11.23 1.30
N ILE A 382 -31.96 11.75 2.31
CA ILE A 382 -33.07 12.68 2.06
C ILE A 382 -32.57 13.99 1.41
N PHE A 383 -31.44 14.54 1.87
CA PHE A 383 -30.86 15.74 1.26
C PHE A 383 -30.33 15.47 -0.16
N ARG A 384 -29.77 14.29 -0.42
CA ARG A 384 -29.36 13.84 -1.76
C ARG A 384 -30.56 13.75 -2.69
N GLN A 385 -31.60 13.02 -2.32
CA GLN A 385 -32.83 12.89 -3.12
C GLN A 385 -33.51 14.26 -3.35
N TYR A 386 -33.47 15.17 -2.36
CA TYR A 386 -34.01 16.52 -2.51
C TYR A 386 -33.15 17.38 -3.47
N GLY A 387 -31.82 17.29 -3.37
CA GLY A 387 -30.89 17.93 -4.29
C GLY A 387 -31.03 17.41 -5.73
N ASP A 388 -31.20 16.10 -5.89
CA ASP A 388 -31.47 15.44 -7.18
C ASP A 388 -32.79 15.95 -7.80
N HIS A 389 -33.85 16.05 -6.99
CA HIS A 389 -35.13 16.61 -7.44
C HIS A 389 -35.02 18.08 -7.86
N LEU A 390 -34.39 18.94 -7.05
CA LEU A 390 -34.20 20.36 -7.37
C LEU A 390 -33.33 20.55 -8.63
N TYR A 391 -32.27 19.75 -8.77
CA TYR A 391 -31.41 19.76 -9.96
C TYR A 391 -32.21 19.36 -11.21
N SER A 392 -33.02 18.30 -11.15
CA SER A 392 -33.89 17.88 -12.28
C SER A 392 -34.95 18.92 -12.68
N LYS A 393 -35.26 19.84 -11.76
CA LYS A 393 -36.20 20.96 -11.95
C LYS A 393 -35.51 22.24 -12.48
N GLY A 394 -34.19 22.25 -12.60
CA GLY A 394 -33.40 23.43 -12.98
C GLY A 394 -33.12 24.42 -11.84
N ASP A 395 -33.47 24.09 -10.59
CA ASP A 395 -33.12 24.90 -9.41
C ASP A 395 -31.74 24.51 -8.88
N HIS A 396 -30.71 24.87 -9.65
CA HIS A 396 -29.31 24.55 -9.34
C HIS A 396 -28.83 25.20 -8.04
N SER A 397 -29.36 26.39 -7.70
CA SER A 397 -29.04 27.07 -6.43
C SER A 397 -29.63 26.33 -5.23
N GLY A 398 -30.92 25.97 -5.27
CA GLY A 398 -31.54 25.20 -4.20
C GLY A 398 -30.93 23.80 -4.07
N ALA A 399 -30.53 23.19 -5.19
CA ALA A 399 -29.87 21.89 -5.21
C ALA A 399 -28.50 21.91 -4.52
N ILE A 400 -27.62 22.87 -4.83
CA ILE A 400 -26.28 22.91 -4.24
C ILE A 400 -26.32 23.15 -2.73
N GLU A 401 -27.29 23.92 -2.24
CA GLU A 401 -27.54 24.09 -0.79
C GLU A 401 -27.95 22.78 -0.08
N GLN A 402 -28.53 21.80 -0.78
CA GLN A 402 -28.80 20.49 -0.19
C GLN A 402 -27.58 19.58 -0.28
N TYR A 403 -26.87 19.57 -1.41
CA TYR A 403 -25.64 18.80 -1.57
C TYR A 403 -24.52 19.20 -0.58
N ILE A 404 -24.44 20.48 -0.20
CA ILE A 404 -23.53 20.94 0.86
C ILE A 404 -23.86 20.32 2.23
N LYS A 405 -25.11 19.86 2.46
CA LYS A 405 -25.53 19.16 3.69
C LYS A 405 -25.30 17.64 3.63
N THR A 406 -24.85 17.12 2.48
CA THR A 406 -24.45 15.71 2.28
C THR A 406 -22.93 15.50 2.31
N ILE A 407 -22.16 16.57 2.50
CA ILE A 407 -20.72 16.48 2.82
C ILE A 407 -20.56 15.60 4.06
N ASP A 408 -19.45 14.84 4.14
CA ASP A 408 -19.14 13.78 5.13
C ASP A 408 -19.77 12.39 4.85
N THR A 409 -20.80 12.30 4.01
CA THR A 409 -21.52 11.02 3.76
C THR A 409 -21.70 10.65 2.29
N LEU A 410 -21.83 11.64 1.40
CA LEU A 410 -21.91 11.44 -0.04
C LEU A 410 -20.59 11.77 -0.71
N GLU A 411 -20.11 10.91 -1.61
CA GLU A 411 -18.88 11.16 -2.37
C GLU A 411 -18.96 12.47 -3.17
N PRO A 412 -17.94 13.35 -3.08
CA PRO A 412 -17.85 14.57 -3.89
C PRO A 412 -17.91 14.30 -5.40
N SER A 413 -17.44 13.13 -5.84
CA SER A 413 -17.45 12.66 -7.24
C SER A 413 -18.83 12.78 -7.89
N TYR A 414 -19.89 12.39 -7.18
CA TYR A 414 -21.28 12.42 -7.64
C TYR A 414 -21.76 13.84 -7.96
N ILE A 415 -21.39 14.80 -7.10
CA ILE A 415 -21.81 16.20 -7.22
C ILE A 415 -20.94 16.90 -8.26
N ILE A 416 -19.62 16.70 -8.24
CA ILE A 416 -18.68 17.30 -9.20
C ILE A 416 -19.09 16.97 -10.64
N ARG A 417 -19.44 15.71 -10.94
CA ARG A 417 -19.88 15.30 -12.29
C ARG A 417 -21.17 16.00 -12.74
N LYS A 418 -22.05 16.42 -11.83
CA LYS A 418 -23.30 17.14 -12.16
C LYS A 418 -23.12 18.64 -12.38
N PHE A 419 -22.07 19.26 -11.85
CA PHE A 419 -21.83 20.71 -11.95
C PHE A 419 -20.58 21.06 -12.77
N LEU A 420 -20.04 20.12 -13.55
CA LEU A 420 -18.83 20.32 -14.36
C LEU A 420 -19.05 21.22 -15.60
N ASP A 421 -20.30 21.41 -16.04
CA ASP A 421 -20.63 22.30 -17.15
C ASP A 421 -20.13 23.72 -16.89
N SER A 422 -19.51 24.32 -17.91
CA SER A 422 -19.18 25.75 -18.01
C SER A 422 -20.18 26.72 -17.38
N GLN A 423 -21.49 26.49 -17.56
CA GLN A 423 -22.57 27.36 -17.06
C GLN A 423 -22.84 27.18 -15.55
N LEU A 424 -22.37 26.08 -14.97
CA LEU A 424 -22.61 25.68 -13.57
C LEU A 424 -21.36 25.80 -12.68
N ILE A 425 -20.22 26.25 -13.22
CA ILE A 425 -18.94 26.40 -12.51
C ILE A 425 -19.08 27.22 -11.22
N GLU A 426 -19.96 28.23 -11.15
CA GLU A 426 -20.16 29.01 -9.92
C GLU A 426 -20.70 28.16 -8.76
N TYR A 427 -21.65 27.25 -9.03
CA TYR A 427 -22.19 26.32 -8.03
C TYR A 427 -21.17 25.25 -7.64
N LEU A 428 -20.41 24.72 -8.62
CA LEU A 428 -19.29 23.82 -8.35
C LEU A 428 -18.24 24.47 -7.44
N THR A 429 -17.91 25.74 -7.71
CA THR A 429 -16.99 26.54 -6.87
C THR A 429 -17.52 26.65 -5.45
N THR A 430 -18.82 26.96 -5.27
CA THR A 430 -19.44 27.04 -3.92
C THR A 430 -19.39 25.71 -3.17
N TYR A 431 -19.59 24.58 -3.86
CA TYR A 431 -19.47 23.25 -3.26
C TYR A 431 -18.04 22.91 -2.87
N LEU A 432 -17.05 23.12 -3.75
CA LEU A 432 -15.64 22.88 -3.46
C LEU A 432 -15.11 23.78 -2.32
N GLN A 433 -15.56 25.04 -2.27
CA GLN A 433 -15.29 25.94 -1.14
C GLN A 433 -15.86 25.41 0.19
N ALA A 434 -17.08 24.83 0.17
CA ALA A 434 -17.66 24.21 1.34
C ALA A 434 -16.86 22.95 1.75
N LEU A 435 -16.47 22.10 0.80
CA LEU A 435 -15.67 20.89 1.05
C LEU A 435 -14.33 21.23 1.72
N HIS A 436 -13.63 22.27 1.24
CA HIS A 436 -12.43 22.80 1.88
C HIS A 436 -12.66 23.41 3.27
N LYS A 437 -13.87 23.91 3.56
CA LYS A 437 -14.23 24.42 4.89
C LYS A 437 -14.49 23.29 5.89
N TYR A 438 -14.94 22.12 5.42
CA TYR A 438 -15.11 20.92 6.24
C TYR A 438 -13.81 20.09 6.39
N GLY A 439 -12.75 20.43 5.65
CA GLY A 439 -11.47 19.71 5.72
C GLY A 439 -11.43 18.37 4.98
N LEU A 440 -12.45 18.09 4.16
CA LEU A 440 -12.60 16.83 3.40
C LEU A 440 -12.22 16.98 1.91
N ALA A 441 -11.42 18.01 1.57
CA ALA A 441 -10.98 18.28 0.21
C ALA A 441 -9.56 17.75 -0.01
N GLY A 442 -9.40 16.82 -0.95
CA GLY A 442 -8.09 16.34 -1.39
C GLY A 442 -7.44 17.21 -2.48
N GLU A 443 -6.27 16.76 -2.93
CA GLU A 443 -5.43 17.41 -3.94
C GLU A 443 -6.19 17.74 -5.24
N ASP A 444 -6.89 16.77 -5.83
CA ASP A 444 -7.71 16.93 -7.04
C ASP A 444 -8.79 18.01 -6.89
N HIS A 445 -9.43 18.05 -5.71
CA HIS A 445 -10.51 18.99 -5.41
C HIS A 445 -9.96 20.42 -5.29
N THR A 446 -8.75 20.56 -4.76
CA THR A 446 -8.02 21.83 -4.68
C THR A 446 -7.62 22.33 -6.06
N THR A 447 -7.06 21.45 -6.90
CA THR A 447 -6.70 21.75 -8.29
C THR A 447 -7.92 22.14 -9.12
N LEU A 448 -9.05 21.44 -8.95
CA LEU A 448 -10.31 21.79 -9.60
C LEU A 448 -10.84 23.16 -9.12
N LEU A 449 -10.75 23.46 -7.83
CA LEU A 449 -11.15 24.77 -7.29
C LEU A 449 -10.29 25.92 -7.84
N ILE A 450 -8.97 25.73 -7.93
CA ILE A 450 -8.03 26.68 -8.54
C ILE A 450 -8.39 26.92 -10.02
N ASN A 451 -8.65 25.85 -10.77
CA ASN A 451 -9.09 25.94 -12.17
C ASN A 451 -10.45 26.66 -12.31
N CYS A 452 -11.39 26.44 -11.39
CA CYS A 452 -12.65 27.17 -11.33
C CYS A 452 -12.43 28.67 -11.04
N TYR A 453 -11.57 29.05 -10.10
CA TYR A 453 -11.25 30.47 -9.85
C TYR A 453 -10.61 31.14 -11.06
N SER A 454 -9.71 30.44 -11.77
CA SER A 454 -9.10 30.93 -13.00
C SER A 454 -10.14 31.15 -14.09
N LYS A 455 -11.02 30.16 -14.36
CA LYS A 455 -12.10 30.30 -15.35
C LYS A 455 -13.11 31.40 -15.01
N LEU A 456 -13.36 31.65 -13.72
CA LEU A 456 -14.23 32.73 -13.26
C LEU A 456 -13.54 34.10 -13.13
N ASN A 457 -12.25 34.23 -13.50
CA ASN A 457 -11.43 35.43 -13.34
C ASN A 457 -11.42 36.01 -11.90
N ARG A 458 -11.58 35.17 -10.87
CA ARG A 458 -11.62 35.59 -9.46
C ARG A 458 -10.22 35.61 -8.84
N THR A 459 -9.32 36.39 -9.43
CA THR A 459 -7.88 36.46 -9.09
C THR A 459 -7.62 36.82 -7.63
N ASP A 460 -8.44 37.68 -7.02
CA ASP A 460 -8.26 38.08 -5.62
C ASP A 460 -8.56 36.93 -4.65
N LYS A 461 -9.60 36.13 -4.94
CA LYS A 461 -9.94 34.93 -4.14
C LYS A 461 -8.93 33.81 -4.35
N LEU A 462 -8.36 33.69 -5.55
CA LEU A 462 -7.25 32.78 -5.81
C LEU A 462 -6.02 33.19 -4.98
N ARG A 463 -5.65 34.48 -4.98
CA ARG A 463 -4.54 35.01 -4.16
C ARG A 463 -4.80 34.82 -2.67
N GLU A 464 -5.99 35.13 -2.17
CA GLU A 464 -6.37 34.89 -0.77
C GLU A 464 -6.22 33.40 -0.40
N PHE A 465 -6.73 32.50 -1.24
CA PHE A 465 -6.66 31.05 -1.04
C PHE A 465 -5.22 30.51 -1.03
N VAL A 466 -4.37 30.97 -1.95
CA VAL A 466 -2.98 30.50 -2.11
C VAL A 466 -2.00 31.16 -1.12
N LEU A 467 -2.23 32.42 -0.74
CA LEU A 467 -1.35 33.20 0.13
C LEU A 467 -1.74 33.19 1.61
N THR A 468 -2.87 32.56 1.98
CA THR A 468 -3.23 32.33 3.38
C THR A 468 -2.09 31.58 4.09
N LYS A 469 -1.68 32.08 5.26
CA LYS A 469 -0.41 31.68 5.92
C LYS A 469 -0.51 30.43 6.78
N ASP A 470 -1.71 30.07 7.24
CA ASP A 470 -1.92 29.13 8.34
C ASP A 470 -2.64 27.85 7.91
N ARG A 471 -2.36 27.35 6.70
CA ARG A 471 -2.85 26.06 6.24
C ARG A 471 -1.73 25.31 5.52
N ASP A 472 -1.32 24.18 6.10
CA ASP A 472 -0.70 23.10 5.35
C ASP A 472 -1.76 22.56 4.40
N LEU A 473 -1.70 23.01 3.15
CA LEU A 473 -2.65 22.63 2.11
C LEU A 473 -2.02 21.54 1.26
N ASP A 474 -2.57 20.33 1.36
CA ASP A 474 -2.23 19.19 0.51
C ASP A 474 -2.80 19.40 -0.90
N PHE A 475 -2.15 20.27 -1.68
CA PHE A 475 -2.38 20.44 -3.11
C PHE A 475 -1.11 20.25 -3.92
N ASP A 476 -1.26 19.87 -5.19
CA ASP A 476 -0.17 19.77 -6.15
C ASP A 476 0.45 21.16 -6.35
N VAL A 477 1.53 21.41 -5.62
CA VAL A 477 2.28 22.67 -5.66
C VAL A 477 2.76 22.95 -7.09
N ASP A 478 3.14 21.91 -7.85
CA ASP A 478 3.66 22.06 -9.20
C ASP A 478 2.56 22.42 -10.19
N THR A 479 1.34 21.88 -10.03
CA THR A 479 0.17 22.29 -10.83
C THR A 479 -0.37 23.66 -10.40
N ALA A 480 -0.35 24.00 -9.11
CA ALA A 480 -0.66 25.35 -8.64
C ALA A 480 0.32 26.38 -9.24
N ILE A 481 1.63 26.10 -9.25
CA ILE A 481 2.63 26.94 -9.91
C ILE A 481 2.37 27.07 -11.42
N LYS A 482 2.04 25.98 -12.14
CA LYS A 482 1.70 26.04 -13.57
C LYS A 482 0.49 26.95 -13.84
N VAL A 483 -0.60 26.80 -13.09
CA VAL A 483 -1.82 27.61 -13.28
C VAL A 483 -1.57 29.07 -12.87
N CYS A 484 -0.84 29.30 -11.78
CA CYS A 484 -0.40 30.65 -11.41
C CYS A 484 0.48 31.29 -12.50
N ARG A 485 1.42 30.55 -13.14
CA ARG A 485 2.30 31.07 -14.19
C ARG A 485 1.51 31.58 -15.41
N GLN A 486 0.38 30.95 -15.74
CA GLN A 486 -0.51 31.40 -16.83
C GLN A 486 -1.21 32.74 -16.54
N VAL A 487 -1.39 33.09 -15.26
CA VAL A 487 -2.08 34.33 -14.84
C VAL A 487 -1.08 35.43 -14.42
N SER A 488 0.02 35.05 -13.76
CA SER A 488 1.02 35.95 -13.19
C SER A 488 2.30 35.17 -12.83
N SER A 489 3.38 35.38 -13.59
CA SER A 489 4.70 34.79 -13.31
C SER A 489 5.30 35.28 -11.97
N ALA A 490 4.89 36.45 -11.47
CA ALA A 490 5.31 36.97 -10.17
C ALA A 490 4.66 36.22 -8.99
N ASP A 491 3.37 35.89 -9.09
CA ASP A 491 2.67 35.10 -8.07
C ASP A 491 3.21 33.65 -8.07
N ALA A 492 3.47 33.08 -9.26
CA ALA A 492 4.08 31.77 -9.42
C ALA A 492 5.50 31.66 -8.81
N LEU A 493 6.36 32.67 -9.00
CA LEU A 493 7.68 32.73 -8.35
C LEU A 493 7.58 32.81 -6.82
N THR A 494 6.64 33.58 -6.31
CA THR A 494 6.41 33.71 -4.86
C THR A 494 5.97 32.36 -4.26
N LEU A 495 5.12 31.63 -4.99
CA LEU A 495 4.67 30.28 -4.59
C LEU A 495 5.82 29.26 -4.64
N ALA A 496 6.60 29.25 -5.73
CA ALA A 496 7.76 28.36 -5.89
C ALA A 496 8.80 28.57 -4.77
N LEU A 497 9.09 29.83 -4.42
CA LEU A 497 9.99 30.17 -3.33
C LEU A 497 9.43 29.75 -1.96
N LYS A 498 8.14 30.01 -1.68
CA LYS A 498 7.48 29.64 -0.41
C LYS A 498 7.50 28.13 -0.16
N HIS A 499 7.25 27.31 -1.19
CA HIS A 499 7.19 25.86 -1.09
C HIS A 499 8.51 25.15 -1.46
N ARG A 500 9.64 25.88 -1.54
CA ARG A 500 10.98 25.34 -1.86
C ARG A 500 11.04 24.52 -3.16
N ARG A 501 10.22 24.88 -4.16
CA ARG A 501 10.25 24.26 -5.50
C ARG A 501 11.32 24.94 -6.35
N HIS A 502 12.58 24.65 -6.04
CA HIS A 502 13.77 25.28 -6.63
C HIS A 502 13.81 25.18 -8.16
N ASP A 503 13.47 24.01 -8.73
CA ASP A 503 13.40 23.79 -10.18
C ASP A 503 12.45 24.77 -10.89
N TRP A 504 11.24 24.97 -10.35
CA TRP A 504 10.27 25.94 -10.90
C TRP A 504 10.74 27.37 -10.77
N TYR A 505 11.37 27.73 -9.65
CA TYR A 505 11.92 29.06 -9.46
C TYR A 505 12.99 29.37 -10.51
N VAL A 506 13.98 28.48 -10.66
CA VAL A 506 15.04 28.59 -11.67
C VAL A 506 14.45 28.61 -13.08
N LYS A 507 13.51 27.72 -13.40
CA LYS A 507 12.85 27.66 -14.70
C LYS A 507 12.13 28.95 -15.06
N ILE A 508 11.30 29.50 -14.17
CA ILE A 508 10.57 30.75 -14.43
C ILE A 508 11.55 31.93 -14.55
N GLN A 509 12.60 31.96 -13.74
CA GLN A 509 13.59 33.02 -13.73
C GLN A 509 14.49 33.02 -14.99
N LEU A 510 14.74 31.84 -15.58
CA LEU A 510 15.42 31.67 -16.87
C LEU A 510 14.49 31.93 -18.07
N GLU A 511 13.33 31.27 -18.14
CA GLU A 511 12.44 31.31 -19.30
C GLU A 511 11.66 32.64 -19.41
N ASP A 512 11.04 33.12 -18.32
CA ASP A 512 10.13 34.27 -18.34
C ASP A 512 10.84 35.61 -18.04
N LYS A 513 12.01 35.57 -17.38
CA LYS A 513 12.73 36.77 -16.92
C LYS A 513 14.17 36.92 -17.45
N GLN A 514 14.80 35.84 -17.92
CA GLN A 514 16.17 35.85 -18.48
C GLN A 514 17.25 36.46 -17.55
N GLU A 515 17.09 36.35 -16.22
CA GLU A 515 18.04 36.95 -15.25
C GLU A 515 19.12 35.96 -14.79
N TYR A 516 19.97 35.48 -15.72
CA TYR A 516 20.96 34.41 -15.50
C TYR A 516 21.87 34.60 -14.27
N LYS A 517 22.31 35.84 -13.98
CA LYS A 517 23.19 36.11 -12.83
C LYS A 517 22.49 35.91 -11.49
N LYS A 518 21.21 36.31 -11.37
CA LYS A 518 20.39 36.06 -10.18
C LYS A 518 20.06 34.58 -10.00
N VAL A 519 20.00 33.83 -11.10
CA VAL A 519 19.85 32.36 -11.05
C VAL A 519 21.10 31.72 -10.46
N LEU A 520 22.31 32.12 -10.90
CA LEU A 520 23.57 31.64 -10.30
C LEU A 520 23.74 32.09 -8.84
N GLU A 521 23.29 33.31 -8.49
CA GLU A 521 23.24 33.77 -7.09
C GLU A 521 22.32 32.89 -6.25
N TYR A 522 21.08 32.66 -6.70
CA TYR A 522 20.12 31.80 -6.02
C TYR A 522 20.61 30.36 -5.88
N ILE A 523 21.13 29.76 -6.95
CA ILE A 523 21.71 28.40 -6.92
C ILE A 523 22.88 28.33 -5.93
N SER A 524 23.64 29.41 -5.74
CA SER A 524 24.71 29.49 -4.73
C SER A 524 24.24 29.69 -3.28
N GLU A 525 22.94 29.87 -3.05
CA GLU A 525 22.29 29.89 -1.73
C GLU A 525 21.57 28.56 -1.41
N LEU A 526 21.46 27.64 -2.38
CA LEU A 526 20.80 26.35 -2.21
C LEU A 526 21.68 25.31 -1.49
N PRO A 527 21.07 24.31 -0.83
CA PRO A 527 21.77 23.10 -0.38
C PRO A 527 22.50 22.38 -1.53
N PHE A 528 23.54 21.62 -1.18
CA PHE A 528 24.42 20.95 -2.14
C PHE A 528 23.68 20.17 -3.25
N HIS A 529 22.81 19.23 -2.89
CA HIS A 529 22.08 18.40 -3.87
C HIS A 529 21.13 19.22 -4.76
N ASP A 530 20.48 20.26 -4.24
CA ASP A 530 19.63 21.13 -5.03
C ASP A 530 20.45 21.97 -6.01
N ALA A 531 21.62 22.47 -5.59
CA ALA A 531 22.54 23.20 -6.44
C ALA A 531 23.12 22.32 -7.57
N GLU A 532 23.51 21.10 -7.22
CA GLU A 532 24.01 20.08 -8.15
C GLU A 532 22.97 19.70 -9.21
N ALA A 533 21.75 19.35 -8.80
CA ALA A 533 20.67 18.96 -9.72
C ALA A 533 20.28 20.10 -10.67
N ASN A 534 20.21 21.35 -10.17
CA ASN A 534 19.95 22.51 -11.02
C ASN A 534 21.09 22.75 -12.02
N MET A 535 22.35 22.57 -11.64
CA MET A 535 23.48 22.71 -12.58
C MET A 535 23.53 21.62 -13.64
N LYS A 536 23.20 20.36 -13.32
CA LYS A 536 23.09 19.30 -14.33
C LYS A 536 22.03 19.61 -15.40
N LYS A 537 20.92 20.25 -15.00
CA LYS A 537 19.78 20.55 -15.88
C LYS A 537 19.89 21.87 -16.65
N TYR A 538 20.37 22.94 -16.00
CA TYR A 538 20.42 24.29 -16.55
C TYR A 538 21.84 24.75 -16.93
N GLY A 539 22.87 23.96 -16.59
CA GLY A 539 24.27 24.21 -16.90
C GLY A 539 24.59 24.51 -18.37
N PRO A 540 24.03 23.80 -19.37
CA PRO A 540 24.31 24.10 -20.78
C PRO A 540 23.90 25.53 -21.18
N LEU A 541 22.75 26.00 -20.70
CA LEU A 541 22.25 27.36 -20.97
C LEU A 541 23.04 28.42 -20.21
N LEU A 542 23.36 28.14 -18.95
CA LEU A 542 24.15 29.04 -18.09
C LEU A 542 25.59 29.19 -18.59
N LEU A 543 26.24 28.10 -19.04
CA LEU A 543 27.59 28.15 -19.58
C LEU A 543 27.65 28.86 -20.94
N LYS A 544 26.58 28.77 -21.75
CA LYS A 544 26.47 29.49 -23.02
C LYS A 544 26.33 31.01 -22.84
N GLU A 545 25.47 31.45 -21.93
CA GLU A 545 25.15 32.88 -21.73
C GLU A 545 26.09 33.56 -20.70
N ALA A 546 26.70 32.80 -19.78
CA ALA A 546 27.60 33.27 -18.72
C ALA A 546 28.73 32.25 -18.41
N PRO A 547 29.68 32.01 -19.34
CA PRO A 547 30.68 30.95 -19.23
C PRO A 547 31.62 31.10 -18.03
N GLN A 548 32.07 32.33 -17.71
CA GLN A 548 33.01 32.57 -16.61
C GLN A 548 32.35 32.34 -15.26
N GLU A 549 31.22 33.01 -14.99
CA GLU A 549 30.50 32.87 -13.72
C GLU A 549 30.00 31.45 -13.47
N THR A 550 29.61 30.72 -14.52
CA THR A 550 29.19 29.32 -14.44
C THR A 550 30.36 28.39 -14.14
N THR A 551 31.52 28.58 -14.79
CA THR A 551 32.72 27.76 -14.52
C THR A 551 33.24 27.99 -13.10
N ASP A 552 33.25 29.24 -12.62
CA ASP A 552 33.65 29.57 -11.25
C ASP A 552 32.64 29.09 -10.19
N PHE A 553 31.39 28.84 -10.58
CA PHE A 553 30.44 28.11 -9.74
C PHE A 553 30.73 26.61 -9.72
N LEU A 554 30.95 25.98 -10.88
CA LEU A 554 31.28 24.55 -10.98
C LEU A 554 32.57 24.19 -10.22
N LYS A 555 33.60 25.04 -10.27
CA LYS A 555 34.82 24.90 -9.44
C LYS A 555 34.52 24.84 -7.94
N LYS A 556 33.55 25.63 -7.45
CA LYS A 556 33.11 25.65 -6.04
C LYS A 556 32.22 24.46 -5.69
N LEU A 557 31.39 24.00 -6.63
CA LEU A 557 30.51 22.85 -6.47
C LEU A 557 31.29 21.52 -6.40
N CYS A 558 32.36 21.40 -7.19
CA CYS A 558 33.20 20.21 -7.27
C CYS A 558 34.42 20.24 -6.32
N SER A 559 34.42 21.13 -5.32
CA SER A 559 35.46 21.20 -4.27
C SER A 559 34.89 20.96 -2.89
N ASN A 560 34.59 22.00 -2.11
CA ASN A 560 33.92 21.87 -0.81
C ASN A 560 32.80 22.90 -0.74
N TYR A 561 31.63 22.54 -1.25
CA TYR A 561 30.52 23.44 -1.45
C TYR A 561 29.83 23.76 -0.11
N LYS A 562 29.77 25.05 0.23
CA LYS A 562 28.92 25.57 1.30
C LYS A 562 27.99 26.67 0.74
N PRO A 563 26.68 26.67 1.08
CA PRO A 563 25.76 27.72 0.64
C PRO A 563 26.18 29.10 1.13
N LYS A 564 25.97 30.14 0.31
CA LYS A 564 26.19 31.54 0.72
C LYS A 564 25.17 31.97 1.77
N GLY A 565 25.50 31.78 3.04
CA GLY A 565 24.66 32.24 4.16
C GLY A 565 24.97 31.56 5.48
N GLU A 566 25.61 30.39 5.47
CA GLU A 566 26.00 29.68 6.68
C GLU A 566 27.34 30.21 7.26
N PRO A 567 27.51 30.19 8.60
CA PRO A 567 28.77 30.59 9.23
C PRO A 567 29.91 29.65 8.82
N LEU A 568 31.12 30.21 8.73
CA LEU A 568 32.34 29.47 8.33
C LEU A 568 32.72 28.30 9.25
N ILE A 569 32.15 28.26 10.47
CA ILE A 569 32.38 27.26 11.51
C ILE A 569 31.01 26.69 11.89
N ASP A 570 30.82 25.38 11.71
CA ASP A 570 29.64 24.67 12.23
C ASP A 570 29.89 24.34 13.72
N PRO A 571 28.97 24.68 14.66
CA PRO A 571 29.11 24.32 16.07
C PRO A 571 29.31 22.82 16.34
N ARG A 572 29.06 21.95 15.35
CA ARG A 572 29.25 20.49 15.39
C ARG A 572 30.69 20.03 15.21
N GLU A 573 31.62 20.90 14.81
CA GLU A 573 33.05 20.56 14.65
C GLU A 573 33.72 20.07 15.96
N PHE A 574 33.08 20.24 17.11
CA PHE A 574 33.58 19.78 18.42
C PHE A 574 33.28 18.30 18.78
N ASP A 575 32.40 17.60 18.04
CA ASP A 575 31.88 16.27 18.46
C ASP A 575 32.43 15.07 17.65
N GLY A 576 33.42 15.30 16.79
CA GLY A 576 34.20 14.22 16.15
C GLY A 576 33.45 13.35 15.11
N SER A 577 32.18 13.62 14.83
CA SER A 577 31.44 13.00 13.73
C SER A 577 32.00 13.46 12.38
N ARG A 578 32.37 12.52 11.50
CA ARG A 578 32.77 12.82 10.11
C ARG A 578 31.66 13.62 9.41
N LEU A 579 31.99 14.83 8.96
CA LEU A 579 31.17 15.58 8.02
C LEU A 579 31.27 14.92 6.64
N GLU A 580 30.15 14.77 5.95
CA GLU A 580 30.13 14.41 4.53
C GLU A 580 30.67 15.60 3.73
N GLU A 581 31.70 15.36 2.91
CA GLU A 581 32.27 16.39 2.03
C GLU A 581 31.30 16.62 0.86
N ASN A 582 30.56 17.75 0.93
CA ASN A 582 29.62 18.18 -0.11
C ASN A 582 30.37 18.58 -1.38
N ARG A 583 30.68 17.58 -2.21
CA ARG A 583 31.49 17.69 -3.42
C ARG A 583 30.83 16.93 -4.56
N ALA A 584 30.55 17.63 -5.66
CA ALA A 584 30.00 17.00 -6.87
C ALA A 584 31.13 16.38 -7.72
N ASN A 585 30.82 15.30 -8.44
CA ASN A 585 31.78 14.63 -9.33
C ASN A 585 32.07 15.51 -10.57
N PRO A 586 33.32 15.90 -10.85
CA PRO A 586 33.65 16.70 -12.03
C PRO A 586 33.28 16.04 -13.36
N GLU A 587 33.32 14.71 -13.45
CA GLU A 587 33.01 13.94 -14.67
C GLU A 587 31.66 14.32 -15.28
N GLU A 588 30.65 14.47 -14.42
CA GLU A 588 29.27 14.72 -14.83
C GLU A 588 29.10 16.08 -15.50
N PHE A 589 30.06 17.00 -15.33
CA PHE A 589 30.02 18.34 -15.90
C PHE A 589 30.95 18.51 -17.12
N ILE A 590 31.85 17.56 -17.41
CA ILE A 590 32.78 17.62 -18.56
C ILE A 590 32.03 17.88 -19.88
N HIS A 591 30.93 17.17 -20.10
CA HIS A 591 30.11 17.27 -21.31
C HIS A 591 29.47 18.65 -21.54
N LEU A 592 29.42 19.52 -20.52
CA LEU A 592 28.89 20.88 -20.67
C LEU A 592 29.84 21.79 -21.45
N PHE A 593 31.16 21.52 -21.41
CA PHE A 593 32.19 22.41 -21.93
C PHE A 593 32.54 22.18 -23.41
N LEU A 594 31.75 21.42 -24.17
CA LEU A 594 32.01 21.08 -25.58
C LEU A 594 32.26 22.31 -26.49
N GLU A 595 31.65 23.46 -26.19
CA GLU A 595 31.83 24.71 -26.93
C GLU A 595 32.99 25.60 -26.38
N ASN A 596 33.60 25.25 -25.24
CA ASN A 596 34.55 26.09 -24.49
C ASN A 596 35.74 25.28 -23.91
N PRO A 597 36.68 24.77 -24.74
CA PRO A 597 37.79 23.93 -24.29
C PRO A 597 38.75 24.63 -23.30
N ASP A 598 38.98 25.93 -23.45
CA ASP A 598 39.84 26.70 -22.52
C ASP A 598 39.29 26.73 -21.09
N MET A 599 37.96 26.73 -20.95
CA MET A 599 37.29 26.68 -19.65
C MET A 599 37.26 25.25 -19.09
N LEU A 600 37.20 24.23 -19.95
CA LEU A 600 37.34 22.82 -19.55
C LEU A 600 38.73 22.56 -18.96
N ILE A 601 39.82 23.02 -19.60
CA ILE A 601 41.17 22.85 -19.07
C ILE A 601 41.31 23.51 -17.69
N GLN A 602 40.80 24.73 -17.51
CA GLN A 602 40.80 25.41 -16.20
C GLN A 602 39.95 24.70 -15.13
N PHE A 603 38.90 23.99 -15.53
CA PHE A 603 38.06 23.20 -14.62
C PHE A 603 38.77 21.90 -14.23
N LEU A 604 39.32 21.16 -15.19
CA LEU A 604 40.06 19.91 -14.96
C LEU A 604 41.35 20.15 -14.15
N GLU A 605 42.15 21.17 -14.51
CA GLU A 605 43.33 21.56 -13.73
C GLU A 605 42.97 21.94 -12.28
N HIS A 606 41.79 22.52 -12.04
CA HIS A 606 41.33 22.82 -10.69
C HIS A 606 40.87 21.56 -9.94
N SER A 607 40.16 20.63 -10.58
CA SER A 607 39.70 19.38 -9.94
C SER A 607 40.88 18.55 -9.41
N ILE A 608 41.93 18.36 -10.21
CA ILE A 608 43.15 17.62 -9.83
C ILE A 608 43.97 18.36 -8.75
N GLN A 609 43.91 19.70 -8.70
CA GLN A 609 44.53 20.47 -7.62
C GLN A 609 43.79 20.35 -6.29
N VAL A 610 42.47 20.11 -6.33
CA VAL A 610 41.64 19.93 -5.14
C VAL A 610 41.74 18.49 -4.61
N ASP A 611 41.83 17.50 -5.51
CA ASP A 611 42.05 16.10 -5.14
C ASP A 611 42.96 15.36 -6.13
N PRO A 612 44.11 14.84 -5.67
CA PRO A 612 44.97 14.00 -6.49
C PRO A 612 44.33 12.67 -6.94
N HIS A 613 43.28 12.18 -6.27
CA HIS A 613 42.67 10.86 -6.52
C HIS A 613 41.45 10.90 -7.45
N GLU A 614 41.36 11.93 -8.31
CA GLU A 614 40.33 12.08 -9.33
C GLU A 614 40.22 10.87 -10.28
N SER A 615 39.11 10.81 -11.02
CA SER A 615 38.78 9.65 -11.84
C SER A 615 39.67 9.49 -13.10
N ASN A 616 39.69 8.26 -13.62
CA ASN A 616 40.31 7.96 -14.91
C ASN A 616 39.78 8.85 -16.04
N LEU A 617 38.49 9.20 -16.06
CA LEU A 617 37.93 10.05 -17.10
C LEU A 617 38.45 11.48 -17.02
N VAL A 618 38.59 12.05 -15.81
CA VAL A 618 39.15 13.40 -15.59
C VAL A 618 40.59 13.46 -16.11
N TYR A 619 41.43 12.51 -15.70
CA TYR A 619 42.82 12.43 -16.16
C TYR A 619 42.94 12.15 -17.67
N ASN A 620 42.18 11.18 -18.20
CA ASN A 620 42.23 10.84 -19.64
C ASN A 620 41.76 12.01 -20.51
N THR A 621 40.68 12.71 -20.11
CA THR A 621 40.20 13.91 -20.80
C THR A 621 41.22 15.04 -20.75
N LEU A 622 41.89 15.24 -19.61
CA LEU A 622 42.96 16.25 -19.52
C LEU A 622 44.15 15.89 -20.42
N VAL A 623 44.56 14.62 -20.47
CA VAL A 623 45.61 14.14 -21.40
C VAL A 623 45.19 14.35 -22.85
N GLU A 624 43.95 14.01 -23.22
CA GLU A 624 43.41 14.21 -24.56
C GLU A 624 43.42 15.70 -24.95
N GLN A 625 42.92 16.58 -24.08
CA GLN A 625 42.94 18.03 -24.32
C GLN A 625 44.37 18.59 -24.37
N TYR A 626 45.27 18.14 -23.48
CA TYR A 626 46.68 18.54 -23.54
C TYR A 626 47.37 18.06 -24.82
N LEU A 627 47.10 16.84 -25.32
CA LEU A 627 47.68 16.33 -26.56
C LEU A 627 47.08 17.01 -27.79
N GLN A 628 45.79 17.33 -27.78
CA GLN A 628 45.10 18.08 -28.84
C GLN A 628 45.65 19.51 -28.96
N VAL A 629 45.83 20.21 -27.84
CA VAL A 629 46.49 21.54 -27.81
C VAL A 629 47.98 21.43 -28.12
N TRP A 630 48.66 20.37 -27.65
CA TRP A 630 50.06 20.11 -27.97
C TRP A 630 50.28 19.92 -29.47
N GLU A 631 49.44 19.18 -30.19
CA GLU A 631 49.59 18.98 -31.63
C GLU A 631 49.45 20.31 -32.40
N ALA A 632 48.48 21.14 -31.99
CA ALA A 632 48.18 22.44 -32.59
C ALA A 632 49.20 23.55 -32.25
N GLY A 633 49.91 23.44 -31.13
CA GLY A 633 50.77 24.50 -30.59
C GLY A 633 52.13 24.69 -31.30
N ASP A 634 52.75 25.82 -30.99
CA ASP A 634 54.11 26.19 -31.44
C ASP A 634 55.21 25.37 -30.73
N MET A 635 56.45 25.41 -31.23
CA MET A 635 57.57 24.60 -30.69
C MET A 635 57.83 24.77 -29.18
N GLU A 636 57.60 25.97 -28.63
CA GLU A 636 57.77 26.23 -27.21
C GLU A 636 56.57 25.75 -26.38
N GLU A 637 55.34 25.87 -26.92
CA GLU A 637 54.13 25.30 -26.32
C GLU A 637 54.20 23.77 -26.31
N LYS A 638 54.66 23.16 -27.40
CA LYS A 638 54.96 21.72 -27.50
C LYS A 638 55.96 21.26 -26.45
N ARG A 639 56.97 22.07 -26.14
CA ARG A 639 57.94 21.79 -25.09
C ARG A 639 57.31 21.86 -23.70
N GLN A 640 56.52 22.89 -23.42
CA GLN A 640 55.89 23.11 -22.11
C GLN A 640 54.73 22.13 -21.84
N LEU A 641 53.84 21.92 -22.81
CA LEU A 641 52.74 20.95 -22.72
C LEU A 641 53.25 19.51 -22.74
N GLY A 642 54.27 19.20 -23.56
CA GLY A 642 54.91 17.87 -23.54
C GLY A 642 55.53 17.56 -22.17
N GLN A 643 56.16 18.56 -21.53
CA GLN A 643 56.65 18.43 -20.16
C GLN A 643 55.52 18.28 -19.13
N LYS A 644 54.40 19.03 -19.25
CA LYS A 644 53.21 18.82 -18.41
C LYS A 644 52.64 17.40 -18.56
N VAL A 645 52.49 16.89 -19.78
CA VAL A 645 52.01 15.53 -20.04
C VAL A 645 52.94 14.49 -19.42
N ILE A 646 54.26 14.59 -19.63
CA ILE A 646 55.23 13.66 -19.02
C ILE A 646 55.17 13.73 -17.48
N MET A 647 55.08 14.92 -16.89
CA MET A 647 54.94 15.07 -15.43
C MET A 647 53.64 14.46 -14.90
N LEU A 648 52.55 14.52 -15.67
CA LEU A 648 51.27 13.88 -15.33
C LEU A 648 51.38 12.35 -15.41
N LEU A 649 52.01 11.82 -16.46
CA LEU A 649 52.24 10.37 -16.63
C LEU A 649 53.17 9.79 -15.56
N GLN A 650 54.18 10.55 -15.14
CA GLN A 650 55.13 10.19 -14.09
C GLN A 650 54.61 10.36 -12.66
N ASN A 651 53.45 10.99 -12.47
CA ASN A 651 52.88 11.20 -11.15
C ASN A 651 52.31 9.86 -10.61
N PRO A 652 52.83 9.29 -9.51
CA PRO A 652 52.32 8.03 -8.96
C PRO A 652 50.86 8.11 -8.47
N ASP A 653 50.37 9.31 -8.17
CA ASP A 653 49.00 9.53 -7.71
C ASP A 653 48.01 9.71 -8.88
N ALA A 654 48.49 9.86 -10.13
CA ALA A 654 47.64 10.08 -11.29
C ALA A 654 46.96 8.78 -11.76
N ASN A 655 45.65 8.73 -11.57
CA ASN A 655 44.79 7.62 -11.96
C ASN A 655 44.33 7.80 -13.41
N TYR A 656 45.13 7.34 -14.38
CA TYR A 656 44.81 7.37 -15.82
C TYR A 656 44.78 5.96 -16.44
N ASP A 657 43.97 5.78 -17.49
CA ASP A 657 43.93 4.50 -18.22
C ASP A 657 45.13 4.40 -19.17
N ARG A 658 46.12 3.62 -18.75
CA ARG A 658 47.34 3.31 -19.53
C ARG A 658 47.06 2.91 -20.98
N ALA A 659 46.01 2.14 -21.26
CA ALA A 659 45.70 1.68 -22.62
C ALA A 659 45.11 2.80 -23.47
N GLN A 660 44.16 3.57 -22.92
CA GLN A 660 43.62 4.76 -23.61
C GLN A 660 44.72 5.80 -23.85
N THR A 661 45.55 6.09 -22.84
CA THR A 661 46.69 7.01 -22.94
C THR A 661 47.69 6.55 -24.01
N LEU A 662 48.00 5.25 -24.10
CA LEU A 662 48.89 4.71 -25.13
C LEU A 662 48.33 4.91 -26.54
N ILE A 663 47.01 4.70 -26.72
CA ILE A 663 46.31 4.99 -27.99
C ILE A 663 46.38 6.50 -28.32
N LEU A 664 46.13 7.39 -27.35
CA LEU A 664 46.22 8.84 -27.54
C LEU A 664 47.65 9.28 -27.92
N CYS A 665 48.67 8.79 -27.22
CA CYS A 665 50.06 9.07 -27.56
C CYS A 665 50.45 8.50 -28.93
N GLN A 666 49.89 7.35 -29.34
CA GLN A 666 50.12 6.78 -30.67
C GLN A 666 49.44 7.62 -31.78
N LEU A 667 48.22 8.07 -31.53
CA LEU A 667 47.43 8.91 -32.43
C LEU A 667 48.10 10.25 -32.71
N HIS A 668 48.54 10.95 -31.66
CA HIS A 668 49.24 12.25 -31.76
C HIS A 668 50.76 12.11 -31.96
N HIS A 669 51.28 10.89 -32.19
CA HIS A 669 52.70 10.60 -32.43
C HIS A 669 53.68 11.09 -31.34
N PHE A 670 53.27 11.05 -30.08
CA PHE A 670 54.05 11.50 -28.93
C PHE A 670 55.04 10.40 -28.45
N SER A 671 56.26 10.43 -28.99
CA SER A 671 57.31 9.41 -28.77
C SER A 671 57.66 9.17 -27.30
N ASP A 672 57.75 10.24 -26.52
CA ASP A 672 58.32 10.19 -25.18
C ASP A 672 57.33 9.54 -24.19
N GLY A 673 56.03 9.82 -24.36
CA GLY A 673 54.96 9.13 -23.65
C GLY A 673 54.82 7.67 -24.06
N LEU A 674 54.96 7.34 -25.35
CA LEU A 674 54.92 5.94 -25.81
C LEU A 674 56.03 5.09 -25.18
N LEU A 675 57.28 5.57 -25.19
CA LEU A 675 58.40 4.87 -24.58
C LEU A 675 58.21 4.67 -23.07
N TYR A 676 57.75 5.71 -22.37
CA TYR A 676 57.44 5.62 -20.94
C TYR A 676 56.34 4.59 -20.65
N LEU A 677 55.24 4.63 -21.40
CA LEU A 677 54.11 3.71 -21.21
C LEU A 677 54.48 2.26 -21.53
N TYR A 678 55.29 1.99 -22.56
CA TYR A 678 55.79 0.64 -22.84
C TYR A 678 56.69 0.08 -21.72
N GLU A 679 57.49 0.94 -21.06
CA GLU A 679 58.32 0.53 -19.93
C GLU A 679 57.49 0.24 -18.67
N ASP A 680 56.58 1.14 -18.28
CA ASP A 680 55.72 0.97 -17.09
C ASP A 680 54.79 -0.25 -17.22
N SER A 681 54.17 -0.42 -18.38
CA SER A 681 53.25 -1.53 -18.66
C SER A 681 53.93 -2.88 -18.95
N LYS A 682 55.27 -2.94 -18.88
CA LYS A 682 56.09 -4.13 -19.20
C LYS A 682 55.90 -4.68 -20.62
N MET A 683 55.49 -3.85 -21.56
CA MET A 683 55.31 -4.22 -22.97
C MET A 683 56.65 -4.27 -23.73
N TYR A 684 57.63 -5.00 -23.19
CA TYR A 684 59.00 -5.05 -23.70
C TYR A 684 59.06 -5.46 -25.18
N GLN A 685 58.19 -6.38 -25.63
CA GLN A 685 58.10 -6.77 -27.04
C GLN A 685 57.69 -5.60 -27.97
N HIS A 686 56.84 -4.68 -27.51
CA HIS A 686 56.45 -3.49 -28.27
C HIS A 686 57.57 -2.44 -28.26
N MET A 687 58.26 -2.27 -27.12
CA MET A 687 59.47 -1.46 -27.01
C MET A 687 60.57 -1.96 -27.97
N MET A 688 60.77 -3.28 -28.05
CA MET A 688 61.70 -3.95 -28.97
C MET A 688 61.32 -3.73 -30.43
N ARG A 689 60.03 -3.83 -30.79
CA ARG A 689 59.53 -3.51 -32.15
C ARG A 689 59.72 -2.03 -32.48
N TYR A 690 59.51 -1.13 -31.53
CA TYR A 690 59.75 0.31 -31.69
C TYR A 690 61.22 0.59 -31.99
N TYR A 691 62.15 0.11 -31.15
CA TYR A 691 63.59 0.28 -31.37
C TYR A 691 64.10 -0.41 -32.65
N ALA A 692 63.58 -1.59 -33.01
CA ALA A 692 63.89 -2.23 -34.29
C ALA A 692 63.40 -1.39 -35.49
N SER A 693 62.21 -0.77 -35.39
CA SER A 693 61.67 0.10 -36.44
C SER A 693 62.41 1.44 -36.57
N SER A 694 62.93 1.99 -35.46
CA SER A 694 63.75 3.21 -35.44
C SER A 694 65.24 2.97 -35.70
N ARG A 695 65.66 1.70 -35.82
CA ARG A 695 67.05 1.23 -36.00
C ARG A 695 67.99 1.55 -34.82
N ASP A 696 67.46 1.62 -33.61
CA ASP A 696 68.23 1.82 -32.39
C ASP A 696 68.65 0.47 -31.77
N TYR A 697 69.77 -0.07 -32.26
CA TYR A 697 70.31 -1.36 -31.81
C TYR A 697 70.91 -1.32 -30.40
N GLU A 698 71.36 -0.15 -29.92
CA GLU A 698 71.88 0.01 -28.56
C GLU A 698 70.73 0.07 -27.54
N GLY A 699 69.64 0.77 -27.86
CA GLY A 699 68.39 0.72 -27.09
C GLY A 699 67.79 -0.69 -27.02
N LEU A 700 67.85 -1.43 -28.13
CA LEU A 700 67.43 -2.83 -28.22
C LEU A 700 68.29 -3.76 -27.32
N LEU A 701 69.62 -3.61 -27.35
CA LEU A 701 70.51 -4.35 -26.43
C LEU A 701 70.32 -3.96 -24.97
N ALA A 702 70.12 -2.66 -24.67
CA ALA A 702 69.85 -2.19 -23.32
C ALA A 702 68.55 -2.80 -22.77
N CYS A 703 67.51 -2.89 -23.60
CA CYS A 703 66.26 -3.59 -23.27
C CYS A 703 66.51 -5.07 -22.96
N CYS A 704 67.23 -5.79 -23.83
CA CYS A 704 67.57 -7.21 -23.63
C CYS A 704 68.40 -7.45 -22.35
N ARG A 705 69.40 -6.60 -22.06
CA ARG A 705 70.21 -6.70 -20.84
C ARG A 705 69.40 -6.38 -19.57
N LYS A 706 68.46 -5.43 -19.64
CA LYS A 706 67.64 -5.00 -18.49
C LYS A 706 66.50 -5.97 -18.16
N PHE A 707 65.88 -6.58 -19.17
CA PHE A 707 64.65 -7.38 -19.02
C PHE A 707 64.77 -8.85 -19.46
N GLY A 708 65.81 -9.23 -20.22
CA GLY A 708 65.97 -10.60 -20.76
C GLY A 708 66.25 -11.69 -19.72
N GLY A 709 66.54 -11.33 -18.46
CA GLY A 709 66.55 -12.27 -17.33
C GLY A 709 65.16 -12.58 -16.75
N GLN A 710 64.15 -11.76 -17.07
CA GLN A 710 62.74 -12.01 -16.73
C GLN A 710 62.01 -12.70 -17.89
N GLU A 711 62.33 -12.31 -19.12
CA GLU A 711 61.72 -12.87 -20.35
C GLU A 711 62.82 -13.31 -21.35
N PRO A 712 63.28 -14.59 -21.30
CA PRO A 712 64.34 -15.09 -22.19
C PRO A 712 63.99 -15.05 -23.68
N THR A 713 62.69 -15.04 -24.02
CA THR A 713 62.19 -14.90 -25.41
C THR A 713 62.56 -13.56 -26.05
N LEU A 714 62.89 -12.53 -25.26
CA LEU A 714 63.40 -11.25 -25.79
C LEU A 714 64.71 -11.43 -26.57
N TRP A 715 65.59 -12.37 -26.17
CA TRP A 715 66.82 -12.69 -26.90
C TRP A 715 66.53 -13.37 -28.25
N VAL A 716 65.49 -14.19 -28.32
CA VAL A 716 65.01 -14.80 -29.58
C VAL A 716 64.38 -13.76 -30.50
N GLN A 717 63.65 -12.79 -29.95
CA GLN A 717 63.10 -11.67 -30.73
C GLN A 717 64.20 -10.71 -31.20
N ALA A 718 65.23 -10.46 -30.38
CA ALA A 718 66.43 -9.73 -30.77
C ALA A 718 67.16 -10.43 -31.93
N LEU A 719 67.34 -11.76 -31.85
CA LEU A 719 67.91 -12.56 -32.94
C LEU A 719 67.12 -12.36 -34.25
N ASN A 720 65.79 -12.47 -34.18
CA ASN A 720 64.90 -12.32 -35.34
C ASN A 720 64.79 -10.88 -35.87
N ALA A 721 65.04 -9.86 -35.05
CA ALA A 721 65.12 -8.47 -35.48
C ALA A 721 66.46 -8.20 -36.18
N CYS A 722 67.56 -8.63 -35.57
CA CYS A 722 68.91 -8.50 -36.15
C CYS A 722 69.11 -9.39 -37.39
N SER A 723 68.41 -10.52 -37.52
CA SER A 723 68.52 -11.37 -38.71
C SER A 723 67.76 -10.84 -39.93
N LYS A 724 66.84 -9.87 -39.74
CA LYS A 724 66.05 -9.26 -40.81
C LYS A 724 66.64 -7.95 -41.37
N ASP A 725 67.47 -7.22 -40.61
CA ASP A 725 68.17 -6.03 -41.13
C ASP A 725 69.65 -6.32 -41.39
N SER A 726 70.03 -6.23 -42.67
CA SER A 726 71.41 -6.32 -43.18
C SER A 726 72.43 -5.35 -42.53
N GLY A 727 71.97 -4.32 -41.81
CA GLY A 727 72.80 -3.34 -41.11
C GLY A 727 73.14 -3.65 -39.65
N ALA A 728 72.71 -4.79 -39.09
CA ALA A 728 72.94 -5.14 -37.69
C ALA A 728 74.45 -5.36 -37.37
N PRO A 729 75.00 -4.79 -36.27
CA PRO A 729 76.42 -4.99 -35.92
C PRO A 729 76.71 -6.42 -35.42
N ALA A 730 77.81 -7.02 -35.90
CA ALA A 730 78.19 -8.40 -35.55
C ALA A 730 78.38 -8.67 -34.04
N HIS A 731 78.75 -7.65 -33.25
CA HIS A 731 78.90 -7.80 -31.80
C HIS A 731 77.54 -8.05 -31.09
N VAL A 732 76.46 -7.42 -31.58
CA VAL A 732 75.09 -7.62 -31.09
C VAL A 732 74.69 -9.08 -31.29
N LEU A 733 74.95 -9.61 -32.49
CA LEU A 733 74.61 -10.99 -32.85
C LEU A 733 75.35 -12.03 -32.00
N SER A 734 76.65 -11.80 -31.75
CA SER A 734 77.47 -12.72 -30.96
C SER A 734 77.05 -12.79 -29.48
N GLU A 735 76.62 -11.67 -28.88
CA GLU A 735 76.11 -11.63 -27.51
C GLU A 735 74.78 -12.40 -27.39
N ILE A 736 73.87 -12.21 -28.36
CA ILE A 736 72.60 -12.94 -28.43
C ILE A 736 72.82 -14.45 -28.56
N LEU A 737 73.71 -14.90 -29.45
CA LEU A 737 73.95 -16.33 -29.69
C LEU A 737 74.57 -17.05 -28.49
N LEU A 738 75.44 -16.38 -27.72
CA LEU A 738 76.02 -16.94 -26.49
C LEU A 738 74.96 -17.20 -25.40
N VAL A 739 73.97 -16.31 -25.26
CA VAL A 739 72.86 -16.49 -24.31
C VAL A 739 71.97 -17.65 -24.76
N ILE A 740 71.66 -17.74 -26.06
CA ILE A 740 70.86 -18.83 -26.63
C ILE A 740 71.55 -20.20 -26.49
N GLU A 741 72.88 -20.27 -26.60
CA GLU A 741 73.66 -21.50 -26.32
C GLU A 741 73.53 -21.93 -24.86
N LYS A 742 73.83 -21.01 -23.94
CA LYS A 742 73.94 -21.25 -22.51
C LYS A 742 72.61 -21.67 -21.90
N ASP A 743 71.54 -20.94 -22.25
CA ASP A 743 70.20 -21.13 -21.68
C ASP A 743 69.33 -22.06 -22.56
N ARG A 744 69.91 -22.67 -23.61
CA ARG A 744 69.29 -23.64 -24.54
C ARG A 744 67.96 -23.18 -25.15
N LEU A 745 67.83 -21.89 -25.45
CA LEU A 745 66.55 -21.24 -25.78
C LEU A 745 65.97 -21.65 -27.15
N LEU A 746 66.80 -22.17 -28.06
CA LEU A 746 66.38 -22.62 -29.40
C LEU A 746 67.14 -23.88 -29.83
N PRO A 747 66.47 -24.83 -30.50
CA PRO A 747 67.13 -25.91 -31.25
C PRO A 747 68.12 -25.36 -32.30
N PRO A 748 69.30 -25.99 -32.50
CA PRO A 748 70.31 -25.49 -33.44
C PRO A 748 69.83 -25.31 -34.88
N LEU A 749 68.90 -26.15 -35.33
CA LEU A 749 68.30 -26.04 -36.66
C LEU A 749 67.50 -24.75 -36.82
N LEU A 750 66.76 -24.31 -35.80
CA LEU A 750 65.97 -23.07 -35.84
C LEU A 750 66.86 -21.83 -35.71
N VAL A 751 67.99 -21.91 -34.99
CA VAL A 751 69.00 -20.83 -34.98
C VAL A 751 69.66 -20.69 -36.35
N ILE A 752 69.99 -21.80 -37.02
CA ILE A 752 70.52 -21.77 -38.39
C ILE A 752 69.48 -21.18 -39.36
N ASP A 753 68.21 -21.61 -39.29
CA ASP A 753 67.14 -21.15 -40.18
C ASP A 753 66.83 -19.65 -39.99
N ALA A 754 66.72 -19.19 -38.74
CA ALA A 754 66.54 -17.78 -38.42
C ALA A 754 67.71 -16.88 -38.87
N LEU A 755 68.92 -17.43 -38.98
CA LEU A 755 70.11 -16.75 -39.50
C LEU A 755 70.29 -16.92 -41.01
N ALA A 756 69.69 -17.92 -41.64
CA ALA A 756 69.80 -18.17 -43.08
C ALA A 756 69.18 -17.04 -43.93
N SER A 757 68.25 -16.27 -43.35
CA SER A 757 67.70 -15.05 -43.96
C SER A 757 68.57 -13.79 -43.79
N SER A 758 69.69 -13.88 -43.06
CA SER A 758 70.53 -12.74 -42.66
C SER A 758 71.84 -12.61 -43.44
N SER A 759 72.60 -11.54 -43.18
CA SER A 759 73.96 -11.35 -43.69
C SER A 759 75.05 -12.02 -42.82
N ALA A 760 74.67 -12.80 -41.80
CA ALA A 760 75.61 -13.47 -40.90
C ALA A 760 76.49 -14.51 -41.61
N THR A 761 77.73 -14.69 -41.16
CA THR A 761 78.67 -15.64 -41.76
C THR A 761 78.73 -16.95 -40.97
N LEU A 762 79.17 -18.03 -41.63
CA LEU A 762 79.42 -19.31 -40.96
C LEU A 762 80.45 -19.19 -39.80
N GLY A 763 81.29 -18.15 -39.80
CA GLY A 763 82.22 -17.85 -38.71
C GLY A 763 81.51 -17.48 -37.41
N ASP A 764 80.43 -16.71 -37.50
CA ASP A 764 79.69 -16.15 -36.37
C ASP A 764 78.88 -17.21 -35.61
N VAL A 765 78.51 -18.31 -36.29
CA VAL A 765 77.69 -19.41 -35.77
C VAL A 765 78.53 -20.66 -35.42
N ARG A 766 79.82 -20.68 -35.77
CA ARG A 766 80.68 -21.87 -35.64
C ARG A 766 80.89 -22.32 -34.20
N SER A 767 81.05 -21.40 -33.25
CA SER A 767 81.21 -21.68 -31.82
C SER A 767 79.98 -22.40 -31.27
N TYR A 768 78.81 -21.80 -31.48
CA TYR A 768 77.49 -22.30 -31.07
C TYR A 768 77.26 -23.77 -31.48
N LEU A 769 77.44 -24.09 -32.77
CA LEU A 769 77.19 -25.45 -33.28
C LEU A 769 78.16 -26.50 -32.71
N LEU A 770 79.42 -26.12 -32.46
CA LEU A 770 80.41 -27.01 -31.87
C LEU A 770 80.18 -27.25 -30.37
N GLY A 771 79.53 -26.32 -29.67
CA GLY A 771 79.08 -26.47 -28.29
C GLY A 771 77.95 -27.50 -28.18
N VAL A 772 76.85 -27.28 -28.91
CA VAL A 772 75.64 -28.11 -28.79
C VAL A 772 75.87 -29.56 -29.21
N LEU A 773 76.53 -29.81 -30.36
CA LEU A 773 76.74 -31.18 -30.87
C LEU A 773 77.54 -32.08 -29.91
N LYS A 774 78.46 -31.52 -29.12
CA LYS A 774 79.22 -32.29 -28.12
C LYS A 774 78.38 -32.72 -26.93
N GLY A 775 77.41 -31.89 -26.51
CA GLY A 775 76.53 -32.22 -25.39
C GLY A 775 75.62 -33.42 -25.67
N GLU A 776 75.04 -33.46 -26.88
CA GLU A 776 74.14 -34.55 -27.32
C GLU A 776 74.84 -35.91 -27.40
N GLU A 777 76.11 -35.94 -27.87
CA GLU A 777 76.88 -37.19 -27.99
C GLU A 777 77.22 -37.82 -26.63
N GLU A 778 77.37 -36.99 -25.59
CA GLU A 778 77.66 -37.45 -24.23
C GLU A 778 76.42 -38.02 -23.53
N MET A 779 75.25 -37.37 -23.70
CA MET A 779 73.97 -37.86 -23.19
C MET A 779 73.61 -39.25 -23.74
N THR A 780 73.67 -39.41 -25.07
CA THR A 780 73.28 -40.65 -25.77
C THR A 780 74.03 -41.89 -25.24
N LYS A 781 75.31 -41.73 -24.87
CA LYS A 781 76.14 -42.83 -24.35
C LYS A 781 75.73 -43.29 -22.94
N GLN A 782 75.19 -42.38 -22.12
CA GLN A 782 74.78 -42.70 -20.75
C GLN A 782 73.49 -43.53 -20.74
N GLU A 783 72.50 -43.17 -21.57
CA GLU A 783 71.22 -43.87 -21.65
C GLU A 783 71.36 -45.31 -22.14
N GLN A 784 72.18 -45.54 -23.17
CA GLN A 784 72.42 -46.85 -23.76
C GLN A 784 72.87 -47.89 -22.70
N ALA A 785 73.74 -47.49 -21.77
CA ALA A 785 74.28 -48.35 -20.72
C ALA A 785 73.23 -48.75 -19.67
N LEU A 786 72.22 -47.91 -19.40
CA LEU A 786 71.14 -48.21 -18.46
C LEU A 786 70.17 -49.26 -19.03
N ILE A 787 69.86 -49.17 -20.32
CA ILE A 787 68.94 -50.10 -21.01
C ILE A 787 69.46 -51.54 -20.94
N GLU A 788 70.75 -51.74 -21.23
CA GLU A 788 71.37 -53.08 -21.20
C GLU A 788 71.23 -53.74 -19.82
N LYS A 789 71.52 -53.00 -18.75
CA LYS A 789 71.44 -53.47 -17.36
C LYS A 789 70.05 -53.97 -16.99
N TYR A 790 69.01 -53.14 -17.14
CA TYR A 790 67.64 -53.52 -16.75
C TYR A 790 67.07 -54.68 -17.59
N SER A 791 67.51 -54.82 -18.86
CA SER A 791 67.14 -55.94 -19.73
C SER A 791 67.63 -57.30 -19.22
N ALA A 792 68.76 -57.33 -18.50
CA ALA A 792 69.35 -58.55 -17.96
C ALA A 792 68.63 -58.99 -16.68
N GLU A 793 68.43 -58.05 -15.75
CA GLU A 793 67.73 -58.27 -14.48
C GLU A 793 66.29 -58.80 -14.71
N THR A 794 65.55 -58.20 -15.63
CA THR A 794 64.18 -58.62 -15.99
C THR A 794 64.10 -60.05 -16.51
N ARG A 795 65.10 -60.50 -17.27
CA ARG A 795 65.17 -61.89 -17.78
C ARG A 795 65.42 -62.90 -16.67
N ALA A 796 66.29 -62.58 -15.71
CA ALA A 796 66.59 -63.45 -14.57
C ALA A 796 65.34 -63.69 -13.69
N ILE A 797 64.58 -62.64 -13.38
CA ILE A 797 63.36 -62.74 -12.56
C ILE A 797 62.31 -63.65 -13.23
N ARG A 798 62.08 -63.50 -14.55
CA ARG A 798 61.12 -64.34 -15.29
C ARG A 798 61.49 -65.83 -15.28
N GLN A 799 62.79 -66.16 -15.27
CA GLN A 799 63.26 -67.55 -15.16
C GLN A 799 62.98 -68.12 -13.76
N GLN A 800 63.14 -67.32 -12.69
CA GLN A 800 62.84 -67.75 -11.33
C GLN A 800 61.35 -68.05 -11.12
N ILE A 801 60.45 -67.22 -11.66
CA ILE A 801 58.99 -67.43 -11.58
C ILE A 801 58.60 -68.78 -12.20
N ASN A 802 59.02 -69.03 -13.45
CA ASN A 802 58.71 -70.26 -14.17
C ASN A 802 59.26 -71.51 -13.46
N ALA A 803 60.44 -71.42 -12.84
CA ALA A 803 61.01 -72.51 -12.04
C ALA A 803 60.16 -72.85 -10.80
N ILE A 804 59.56 -71.86 -10.13
CA ILE A 804 58.70 -72.06 -8.96
C ILE A 804 57.35 -72.67 -9.37
N GLU A 805 56.79 -72.29 -10.51
CA GLU A 805 55.49 -72.80 -10.98
C GLU A 805 55.54 -74.25 -11.49
N THR A 806 56.67 -74.69 -12.07
CA THR A 806 56.75 -75.95 -12.82
C THR A 806 57.53 -77.07 -12.15
N SER A 807 58.26 -76.81 -11.05
CA SER A 807 59.14 -77.80 -10.40
C SER A 807 58.65 -78.26 -9.03
N ASN A 808 58.88 -79.55 -8.74
CA ASN A 808 58.51 -80.15 -7.46
C ASN A 808 59.50 -79.72 -6.35
N VAL A 809 59.03 -78.92 -5.39
CA VAL A 809 59.85 -78.46 -4.25
C VAL A 809 59.90 -79.53 -3.15
N ILE A 810 61.11 -79.96 -2.77
CA ILE A 810 61.33 -80.89 -1.66
C ILE A 810 61.80 -80.12 -0.43
N PHE A 811 60.97 -80.04 0.61
CA PHE A 811 61.35 -79.44 1.88
C PHE A 811 62.26 -80.38 2.68
N ARG A 812 63.52 -79.97 2.89
CA ARG A 812 64.54 -80.69 3.68
C ARG A 812 64.96 -79.94 4.95
N ALA A 813 64.17 -78.96 5.37
CA ALA A 813 64.46 -78.19 6.56
C ALA A 813 64.21 -79.05 7.81
N ASN A 814 65.26 -79.27 8.59
CA ASN A 814 65.20 -80.03 9.84
C ASN A 814 65.08 -79.12 11.07
N LEU A 815 65.26 -77.80 10.90
CA LEU A 815 65.24 -76.79 11.96
C LEU A 815 64.18 -75.73 11.66
N CYS A 816 63.52 -75.23 12.70
CA CYS A 816 62.50 -74.19 12.60
C CYS A 816 63.16 -72.81 12.46
N ASN A 817 62.80 -72.06 11.42
CA ASN A 817 63.39 -70.74 11.12
C ASN A 817 63.06 -69.63 12.15
N ALA A 818 62.19 -69.89 13.15
CA ALA A 818 61.90 -68.94 14.22
C ALA A 818 62.68 -69.23 15.52
N CYS A 819 62.81 -70.50 15.93
CA CYS A 819 63.45 -70.87 17.20
C CYS A 819 64.78 -71.63 17.03
N ASN A 820 65.17 -71.99 15.81
CA ASN A 820 66.33 -72.80 15.44
C ASN A 820 66.41 -74.19 16.10
N GLN A 821 65.32 -74.67 16.69
CA GLN A 821 65.20 -76.04 17.22
C GLN A 821 64.73 -77.02 16.16
N HIS A 822 64.92 -78.32 16.41
CA HIS A 822 64.53 -79.38 15.48
C HIS A 822 63.02 -79.37 15.22
N LEU A 823 62.61 -79.51 13.95
CA LEU A 823 61.20 -79.47 13.58
C LEU A 823 60.46 -80.70 14.07
N GLU A 824 59.36 -80.45 14.79
CA GLU A 824 58.41 -81.44 15.28
C GLU A 824 57.05 -81.22 14.61
N MET A 825 56.26 -82.27 14.47
CA MET A 825 54.92 -82.16 13.88
C MET A 825 53.92 -81.60 14.91
N PRO A 826 53.01 -80.68 14.52
CA PRO A 826 52.80 -80.15 13.17
C PRO A 826 53.75 -79.01 12.77
N SER A 827 54.21 -79.03 11.52
CA SER A 827 55.09 -78.03 10.90
C SER A 827 54.48 -77.39 9.65
N ILE A 828 54.86 -76.14 9.38
CA ILE A 828 54.40 -75.34 8.23
C ILE A 828 55.61 -75.04 7.34
N HIS A 829 55.44 -75.22 6.03
CA HIS A 829 56.49 -75.09 5.02
C HIS A 829 56.04 -74.15 3.90
N PHE A 830 56.89 -73.18 3.53
CA PHE A 830 56.62 -72.23 2.46
C PHE A 830 57.46 -72.56 1.21
N LEU A 831 56.95 -72.27 0.01
CA LEU A 831 57.67 -72.52 -1.26
C LEU A 831 59.03 -71.79 -1.37
N CYS A 832 59.26 -70.74 -0.58
CA CYS A 832 60.58 -70.12 -0.38
C CYS A 832 61.55 -70.96 0.48
N GLN A 833 61.19 -72.22 0.78
CA GLN A 833 61.92 -73.24 1.54
C GLN A 833 62.10 -72.99 3.05
N HIS A 834 61.60 -71.87 3.57
CA HIS A 834 61.52 -71.64 5.02
C HIS A 834 60.45 -72.51 5.68
N SER A 835 60.75 -72.99 6.90
CA SER A 835 59.95 -73.99 7.61
C SER A 835 59.87 -73.67 9.11
N PHE A 836 58.71 -73.87 9.71
CA PHE A 836 58.41 -73.46 11.09
C PHE A 836 57.59 -74.52 11.83
N HIS A 837 57.71 -74.63 13.15
CA HIS A 837 56.68 -75.32 13.97
C HIS A 837 55.37 -74.53 13.88
N GLN A 838 54.21 -75.19 13.88
CA GLN A 838 52.91 -74.51 13.80
C GLN A 838 52.75 -73.45 14.91
N HIS A 839 53.14 -73.77 16.15
CA HIS A 839 53.02 -72.82 17.26
C HIS A 839 53.99 -71.63 17.11
N CYS A 840 55.25 -71.87 16.71
CA CYS A 840 56.23 -70.81 16.47
C CYS A 840 55.83 -69.90 15.30
N PHE A 841 55.15 -70.45 14.28
CA PHE A 841 54.56 -69.66 13.21
C PHE A 841 53.43 -68.78 13.75
N GLN A 842 52.43 -69.36 14.42
CA GLN A 842 51.31 -68.62 15.02
C GLN A 842 51.72 -67.50 15.99
N SER A 843 52.88 -67.64 16.67
CA SER A 843 53.42 -66.57 17.54
C SER A 843 54.21 -65.49 16.79
N CYS A 844 54.59 -65.70 15.54
CA CYS A 844 55.50 -64.83 14.77
C CYS A 844 54.93 -64.33 13.44
N SER A 845 53.77 -64.81 13.00
CA SER A 845 53.05 -64.36 11.79
C SER A 845 51.65 -63.86 12.16
N GLU A 846 51.29 -62.68 11.68
CA GLU A 846 49.92 -62.14 11.78
C GLU A 846 48.98 -62.73 10.71
N SER A 847 49.52 -63.44 9.70
CA SER A 847 48.79 -63.98 8.55
C SER A 847 49.19 -65.44 8.27
N ASP A 848 48.20 -66.30 8.01
CA ASP A 848 48.41 -67.76 7.78
C ASP A 848 49.04 -68.09 6.40
N HIS A 849 49.37 -67.09 5.59
CA HIS A 849 49.73 -67.26 4.18
C HIS A 849 51.08 -66.65 3.79
N GLU A 850 51.79 -66.00 4.72
CA GLU A 850 53.03 -65.28 4.44
C GLU A 850 54.21 -65.80 5.28
N CYS A 851 55.35 -66.02 4.64
CA CYS A 851 56.56 -66.47 5.33
C CYS A 851 57.22 -65.31 6.10
N PRO A 852 57.37 -65.37 7.44
CA PRO A 852 57.90 -64.26 8.25
C PRO A 852 59.31 -63.79 7.85
N VAL A 853 60.14 -64.69 7.29
CA VAL A 853 61.51 -64.35 6.83
C VAL A 853 61.49 -63.57 5.50
N CYS A 854 60.54 -63.85 4.61
CA CYS A 854 60.43 -63.18 3.30
C CYS A 854 59.56 -61.92 3.38
N LEU A 855 58.61 -61.88 4.32
CA LEU A 855 57.64 -60.81 4.50
C LEU A 855 58.28 -59.40 4.55
N PRO A 856 59.40 -59.13 5.25
CA PRO A 856 60.00 -57.79 5.27
C PRO A 856 60.47 -57.29 3.91
N ASN A 857 61.01 -58.18 3.06
CA ASN A 857 61.48 -57.81 1.72
C ASN A 857 60.33 -57.74 0.71
N ASN A 858 59.39 -58.68 0.79
CA ASN A 858 58.16 -58.63 -0.02
C ASN A 858 57.35 -57.36 0.32
N LYS A 859 57.24 -57.01 1.61
CA LYS A 859 56.59 -55.79 2.07
C LYS A 859 57.26 -54.53 1.54
N LYS A 860 58.60 -54.44 1.56
CA LYS A 860 59.32 -53.31 0.90
C LYS A 860 58.97 -53.18 -0.58
N ILE A 861 58.92 -54.28 -1.33
CA ILE A 861 58.56 -54.26 -2.76
C ILE A 861 57.10 -53.83 -2.94
N MET A 862 56.18 -54.37 -2.14
CA MET A 862 54.76 -54.00 -2.15
C MET A 862 54.52 -52.56 -1.71
N ASP A 863 55.31 -52.02 -0.77
CA ASP A 863 55.22 -50.64 -0.31
C ASP A 863 55.80 -49.66 -1.35
N ILE A 864 56.82 -50.07 -2.12
CA ILE A 864 57.30 -49.32 -3.31
C ILE A 864 56.22 -49.29 -4.39
N ILE A 865 55.60 -50.44 -4.70
CA ILE A 865 54.50 -50.51 -5.68
C ILE A 865 53.32 -49.64 -5.20
N LYS A 866 52.93 -49.75 -3.93
CA LYS A 866 51.86 -48.90 -3.35
C LYS A 866 52.20 -47.42 -3.35
N SER A 867 53.45 -47.01 -3.12
CA SER A 867 53.81 -45.59 -3.16
C SER A 867 53.78 -45.04 -4.60
N GLN A 868 54.14 -45.86 -5.58
CA GLN A 868 53.96 -45.55 -7.01
C GLN A 868 52.46 -45.46 -7.37
N GLU A 869 51.63 -46.41 -6.93
CA GLU A 869 50.17 -46.38 -7.11
C GLU A 869 49.51 -45.18 -6.42
N GLN A 870 49.95 -44.80 -5.21
CA GLN A 870 49.45 -43.61 -4.49
C GLN A 870 49.86 -42.31 -5.18
N SER A 871 51.04 -42.27 -5.81
CA SER A 871 51.47 -41.10 -6.60
C SER A 871 50.61 -40.88 -7.86
N ARG A 872 49.86 -41.90 -8.30
CA ARG A 872 48.97 -41.85 -9.47
C ARG A 872 47.82 -40.84 -9.31
N SER A 873 47.29 -40.68 -8.11
CA SER A 873 46.15 -39.79 -7.82
C SER A 873 46.54 -38.35 -7.48
N LEU A 874 47.83 -38.03 -7.36
CA LEU A 874 48.33 -36.72 -6.96
C LEU A 874 48.63 -35.84 -8.19
N HIS A 875 47.60 -35.63 -9.03
CA HIS A 875 47.72 -34.85 -10.28
C HIS A 875 48.30 -33.45 -10.07
N GLU A 876 47.91 -32.73 -9.00
CA GLU A 876 48.46 -31.41 -8.67
C GLU A 876 49.98 -31.44 -8.41
N SER A 877 50.49 -32.50 -7.77
CA SER A 877 51.92 -32.64 -7.53
C SER A 877 52.69 -32.90 -8.83
N PHE A 878 52.11 -33.70 -9.73
CA PHE A 878 52.64 -33.90 -11.08
C PHE A 878 52.64 -32.58 -11.88
N HIS A 879 51.53 -31.83 -11.90
CA HIS A 879 51.45 -30.54 -12.60
C HIS A 879 52.45 -29.52 -12.03
N SER A 880 52.55 -29.38 -10.71
CA SER A 880 53.52 -28.46 -10.08
C SER A 880 54.98 -28.88 -10.31
N GLN A 881 55.27 -30.19 -10.41
CA GLN A 881 56.58 -30.68 -10.82
C GLN A 881 56.85 -30.42 -12.30
N LEU A 882 55.84 -30.56 -13.17
CA LEU A 882 55.94 -30.33 -14.61
C LEU A 882 56.20 -28.85 -14.95
N GLU A 883 55.48 -27.93 -14.28
CA GLU A 883 55.69 -26.47 -14.41
C GLU A 883 57.07 -26.01 -13.94
N ARG A 884 57.70 -26.77 -13.03
CA ARG A 884 59.03 -26.47 -12.47
C ARG A 884 60.16 -27.26 -13.13
N ALA A 885 59.86 -28.25 -13.96
CA ALA A 885 60.84 -29.10 -14.61
C ALA A 885 61.40 -28.42 -15.86
N GLN A 886 62.73 -28.36 -15.96
CA GLN A 886 63.41 -27.89 -17.18
C GLN A 886 63.20 -28.85 -18.37
N ASP A 887 62.96 -30.14 -18.09
CA ASP A 887 62.55 -31.14 -19.07
C ASP A 887 61.28 -31.84 -18.59
N GLY A 888 60.15 -31.33 -19.06
CA GLY A 888 58.84 -31.92 -18.78
C GLY A 888 58.60 -33.26 -19.49
N PHE A 889 59.29 -33.56 -20.59
CA PHE A 889 59.10 -34.82 -21.31
C PHE A 889 59.73 -35.99 -20.55
N SER A 890 60.94 -35.83 -20.03
CA SER A 890 61.57 -36.85 -19.16
C SER A 890 60.75 -37.09 -17.89
N LEU A 891 60.16 -36.04 -17.30
CA LEU A 891 59.25 -36.18 -16.16
C LEU A 891 57.98 -36.98 -16.54
N VAL A 892 57.34 -36.66 -17.66
CA VAL A 892 56.17 -37.39 -18.19
C VAL A 892 56.53 -38.87 -18.44
N ALA A 893 57.69 -39.15 -19.03
CA ALA A 893 58.13 -40.50 -19.35
C ALA A 893 58.38 -41.36 -18.10
N ASP A 894 59.00 -40.81 -17.05
CA ASP A 894 59.17 -41.49 -15.76
C ASP A 894 57.81 -41.77 -15.10
N TYR A 895 56.90 -40.78 -15.05
CA TYR A 895 55.55 -40.98 -14.54
C TYR A 895 54.74 -42.02 -15.36
N PHE A 896 54.94 -42.10 -16.68
CA PHE A 896 54.35 -43.14 -17.51
C PHE A 896 54.91 -44.53 -17.18
N GLY A 897 56.23 -44.63 -16.96
CA GLY A 897 56.92 -45.84 -16.52
C GLY A 897 56.44 -46.38 -15.17
N ARG A 898 55.92 -45.50 -14.29
CA ARG A 898 55.28 -45.86 -13.01
C ARG A 898 53.85 -46.42 -13.15
N GLY A 899 53.33 -46.59 -14.38
CA GLY A 899 52.10 -47.33 -14.64
C GLY A 899 50.80 -46.52 -14.55
N LEU A 900 50.85 -45.20 -14.81
CA LEU A 900 49.72 -44.24 -14.76
C LEU A 900 48.39 -44.71 -15.38
N PHE A 901 48.41 -45.63 -16.35
CA PHE A 901 47.23 -46.07 -17.12
C PHE A 901 46.77 -47.51 -16.83
N ASN A 902 47.46 -48.28 -15.98
CA ASN A 902 47.04 -49.65 -15.65
C ASN A 902 45.91 -49.65 -14.61
N ASN A 903 44.70 -50.07 -14.97
CA ASN A 903 43.57 -50.10 -14.01
C ASN A 903 43.85 -51.03 -12.81
N PRO A 904 43.56 -50.59 -11.56
CA PRO A 904 43.88 -51.36 -10.38
C PRO A 904 43.02 -52.62 -10.30
N VAL A 905 43.66 -53.79 -10.19
CA VAL A 905 42.96 -55.05 -9.92
C VAL A 905 42.62 -55.11 -8.44
N THR A 906 41.45 -54.58 -8.08
CA THR A 906 40.98 -54.50 -6.69
C THR A 906 40.66 -55.89 -6.12
N THR A 907 41.66 -56.60 -5.59
CA THR A 907 41.45 -57.89 -4.93
C THR A 907 41.02 -57.73 -3.47
N ALA A 908 39.72 -57.56 -3.27
CA ALA A 908 39.05 -57.92 -2.02
C ALA A 908 37.99 -59.00 -2.31
N THR A 909 38.14 -60.15 -1.63
CA THR A 909 37.20 -61.28 -1.50
C THR A 909 37.01 -62.30 -2.66
N SER A 910 37.21 -63.57 -2.28
CA SER A 910 36.75 -64.85 -2.89
C SER A 910 37.42 -65.40 -4.19
N PRO A 911 38.19 -66.52 -4.11
CA PRO A 911 38.88 -67.12 -5.24
C PRO A 911 38.02 -68.19 -5.96
N GLY A 912 37.15 -67.78 -6.90
CA GLY A 912 36.27 -68.73 -7.61
C GLY A 912 36.04 -68.53 -9.12
N VAL A 913 36.28 -67.33 -9.68
CA VAL A 913 35.77 -66.97 -11.02
C VAL A 913 36.87 -66.52 -12.02
N ILE A 914 38.11 -66.42 -11.57
CA ILE A 914 39.20 -65.77 -12.34
C ILE A 914 39.63 -66.56 -13.59
N GLN A 915 39.49 -67.90 -13.60
CA GLN A 915 40.00 -68.74 -14.71
C GLN A 915 39.25 -68.61 -16.05
N LYS A 916 38.05 -68.02 -16.13
CA LYS A 916 37.32 -67.87 -17.41
C LYS A 916 37.54 -66.54 -18.14
N LYS A 917 37.70 -65.41 -17.43
CA LYS A 917 37.76 -64.08 -18.07
C LYS A 917 39.13 -63.72 -18.68
N ILE A 918 40.21 -64.38 -18.28
CA ILE A 918 41.58 -64.08 -18.79
C ILE A 918 41.81 -64.67 -20.19
N ILE A 919 41.07 -65.71 -20.59
CA ILE A 919 41.25 -66.39 -21.88
C ILE A 919 40.44 -65.70 -23.01
N GLU A 920 39.38 -64.98 -22.68
CA GLU A 920 38.57 -64.23 -23.65
C GLU A 920 39.21 -62.87 -24.00
N SER A 921 39.67 -62.08 -23.02
CA SER A 921 40.32 -60.79 -23.28
C SER A 921 41.66 -60.91 -24.03
N ALA A 922 42.33 -62.05 -23.94
CA ALA A 922 43.54 -62.35 -24.72
C ALA A 922 43.27 -62.60 -26.21
N LYS A 923 42.04 -62.97 -26.61
CA LYS A 923 41.71 -63.25 -28.02
C LYS A 923 41.31 -62.00 -28.80
N ASP A 924 40.55 -61.10 -28.20
CA ASP A 924 40.09 -59.88 -28.88
C ASP A 924 41.23 -58.89 -29.15
N ASN A 925 42.23 -58.82 -28.27
CA ASN A 925 43.41 -57.97 -28.47
C ASN A 925 44.38 -58.51 -29.54
N ILE A 926 44.43 -59.84 -29.76
CA ILE A 926 45.22 -60.42 -30.86
C ILE A 926 44.48 -60.27 -32.21
N ALA A 927 43.15 -60.32 -32.19
CA ALA A 927 42.32 -60.17 -33.39
C ALA A 927 42.31 -58.73 -33.95
N SER A 928 42.39 -57.70 -33.10
CA SER A 928 42.54 -56.31 -33.54
C SER A 928 43.92 -56.02 -34.12
N GLU A 929 44.98 -56.52 -33.47
CA GLU A 929 46.38 -56.33 -33.90
C GLU A 929 46.70 -57.09 -35.21
N ALA A 930 46.08 -58.26 -35.43
CA ALA A 930 46.25 -59.04 -36.66
C ALA A 930 45.47 -58.48 -37.87
N ARG A 931 44.34 -57.77 -37.65
CA ARG A 931 43.54 -57.18 -38.74
C ARG A 931 44.19 -55.93 -39.34
N LEU A 932 44.94 -55.18 -38.55
CA LEU A 932 45.72 -54.03 -39.01
C LEU A 932 46.98 -54.44 -39.79
N ARG A 933 47.57 -55.61 -39.50
CA ARG A 933 48.80 -56.10 -40.16
C ARG A 933 48.63 -56.79 -41.52
N LEU A 934 47.41 -56.86 -42.06
CA LEU A 934 47.11 -57.50 -43.35
C LEU A 934 46.71 -56.53 -44.47
N MET A 935 46.80 -55.21 -44.23
CA MET A 935 46.44 -54.20 -45.21
C MET A 935 47.58 -53.27 -45.65
N GLU A 936 48.83 -53.61 -45.30
CA GLU A 936 50.04 -53.04 -45.92
C GLU A 936 50.86 -54.16 -46.59
N GLY A 937 50.81 -54.23 -47.93
CA GLY A 937 51.80 -55.01 -48.69
C GLY A 937 51.30 -55.86 -49.87
N SER A 938 50.80 -55.26 -50.96
CA SER A 938 51.30 -55.54 -52.32
C SER A 938 50.56 -54.77 -53.43
N SER A 939 51.32 -54.42 -54.49
CA SER A 939 50.94 -53.64 -55.69
C SER A 939 50.60 -52.16 -55.45
N GLY A 940 51.04 -51.19 -56.26
CA GLY A 940 51.96 -51.25 -57.41
C GLY A 940 51.59 -50.21 -58.48
N ALA A 941 52.49 -49.27 -58.79
CA ALA A 941 52.32 -48.23 -59.82
C ALA A 941 51.27 -47.12 -59.56
N THR A 942 51.38 -46.46 -58.41
CA THR A 942 51.35 -44.98 -58.28
C THR A 942 52.22 -44.68 -57.06
N THR A 943 53.37 -44.04 -57.22
CA THR A 943 54.55 -44.40 -56.38
C THR A 943 55.34 -43.25 -55.76
N GLN A 944 55.94 -43.59 -54.61
CA GLN A 944 56.94 -42.88 -53.77
C GLN A 944 56.35 -41.94 -52.69
N SER A 945 56.74 -42.03 -51.41
CA SER A 945 57.40 -43.11 -50.63
C SER A 945 57.18 -42.81 -49.14
N ALA A 946 57.01 -43.83 -48.29
CA ALA A 946 56.32 -43.67 -47.00
C ALA A 946 57.19 -43.46 -45.76
N SER A 947 56.53 -42.88 -44.73
CA SER A 947 56.75 -43.02 -43.28
C SER A 947 57.91 -42.28 -42.59
N VAL A 948 57.67 -41.98 -41.30
CA VAL A 948 58.52 -41.28 -40.31
C VAL A 948 58.81 -39.81 -40.72
N THR A 949 58.60 -38.77 -39.89
CA THR A 949 58.85 -38.62 -38.44
C THR A 949 57.97 -37.55 -37.77
N ASP A 950 57.79 -37.69 -36.46
CA ASP A 950 57.85 -36.63 -35.43
C ASP A 950 56.89 -35.41 -35.37
N ARG A 951 56.44 -35.19 -34.12
CA ARG A 951 56.42 -33.93 -33.34
C ARG A 951 55.43 -32.79 -33.63
N TYR A 952 54.98 -32.23 -32.50
CA TYR A 952 54.82 -30.80 -32.20
C TYR A 952 54.76 -29.83 -33.39
N GLU A 953 53.56 -29.31 -33.67
CA GLU A 953 53.37 -27.89 -33.98
C GLU A 953 52.31 -27.36 -33.01
N SER A 954 52.71 -26.64 -31.96
CA SER A 954 53.22 -25.25 -31.99
C SER A 954 52.11 -24.26 -32.33
N TRP A 955 51.50 -23.69 -31.29
CA TRP A 955 50.74 -22.46 -31.41
C TRP A 955 51.68 -21.28 -31.70
N SER A 956 51.72 -20.85 -32.95
CA SER A 956 51.98 -19.47 -33.36
C SER A 956 50.87 -19.13 -34.37
N TYR A 957 50.06 -18.07 -34.24
CA TYR A 957 50.31 -16.75 -33.63
C TYR A 957 51.44 -15.96 -34.32
N SER A 958 51.25 -15.78 -35.61
CA SER A 958 51.67 -14.65 -36.43
C SER A 958 50.71 -14.55 -37.62
N ASP A 959 50.43 -13.40 -38.23
CA ASP A 959 50.64 -12.04 -37.77
C ASP A 959 49.52 -11.17 -38.36
N ALA A 960 49.06 -10.18 -37.61
CA ALA A 960 48.44 -9.04 -38.23
C ALA A 960 49.55 -8.10 -38.70
N GLN A 961 49.67 -7.88 -40.02
CA GLN A 961 49.81 -6.55 -40.66
C GLN A 961 50.41 -6.59 -42.07
N SER A 962 49.66 -6.08 -43.04
CA SER A 962 50.17 -5.24 -44.15
C SER A 962 48.95 -4.53 -44.78
N VAL A 963 48.76 -3.20 -44.61
CA VAL A 963 49.34 -2.09 -45.41
C VAL A 963 48.61 -1.91 -46.77
N PRO A 964 48.37 -0.70 -47.33
CA PRO A 964 48.99 0.61 -47.05
C PRO A 964 48.06 1.83 -46.81
N LEU A 965 48.68 2.93 -46.37
CA LEU A 965 48.17 4.30 -46.48
C LEU A 965 48.43 4.95 -47.87
N ALA A 966 47.57 5.92 -48.20
CA ALA A 966 47.84 7.20 -48.89
C ALA A 966 48.51 7.26 -50.30
N VAL A 967 47.95 8.14 -51.15
CA VAL A 967 48.70 9.19 -51.88
C VAL A 967 47.83 10.47 -51.97
N LYS A 968 48.48 11.64 -51.88
CA LYS A 968 47.90 13.00 -51.96
C LYS A 968 47.64 13.41 -53.42
N SER A 969 46.78 14.42 -53.67
CA SER A 969 47.24 15.77 -54.10
C SER A 969 46.24 16.60 -54.95
N VAL A 970 46.05 17.85 -54.52
CA VAL A 970 46.04 19.11 -55.31
C VAL A 970 44.82 19.48 -56.18
N SER A 971 44.48 20.77 -56.02
CA SER A 971 43.42 21.58 -56.61
C SER A 971 43.46 21.77 -58.13
N SER A 972 42.29 22.05 -58.71
CA SER A 972 42.17 23.20 -59.64
C SER A 972 40.80 23.88 -59.46
N ALA A 973 40.78 25.21 -59.57
CA ALA A 973 39.57 26.01 -59.39
C ALA A 973 39.12 26.62 -60.73
N ARG A 974 37.79 26.75 -60.95
CA ARG A 974 37.24 27.94 -61.65
C ARG A 974 35.71 28.10 -61.55
N ARG A 975 35.34 29.25 -60.99
CA ARG A 975 34.23 30.17 -61.35
C ARG A 975 32.77 29.73 -61.18
N SER A 976 32.10 30.53 -60.34
CA SER A 976 30.66 30.78 -60.26
C SER A 976 30.13 31.59 -61.48
N PRO A 977 28.80 31.77 -61.63
CA PRO A 977 28.09 32.84 -60.90
C PRO A 977 26.79 32.44 -60.17
N GLN A 978 26.30 33.41 -59.38
CA GLN A 978 25.09 33.49 -58.52
C GLN A 978 23.74 33.58 -59.32
N PRO A 979 22.51 33.64 -58.71
CA PRO A 979 22.18 34.09 -57.35
C PRO A 979 21.06 33.35 -56.55
N ILE A 980 20.78 33.94 -55.38
CA ILE A 980 19.93 33.52 -54.23
C ILE A 980 18.45 33.91 -54.43
N VAL A 981 17.50 33.17 -53.81
CA VAL A 981 16.44 33.68 -52.88
C VAL A 981 15.44 32.58 -52.45
N LEU A 982 15.40 32.38 -51.12
CA LEU A 982 14.35 31.89 -50.19
C LEU A 982 13.00 31.34 -50.71
N SER A 983 12.57 30.21 -50.14
CA SER A 983 11.23 30.08 -49.51
C SER A 983 11.16 28.93 -48.47
N VAL A 984 10.14 28.97 -47.62
CA VAL A 984 9.99 28.24 -46.33
C VAL A 984 9.57 26.77 -46.50
N PRO A 985 10.06 25.82 -45.70
CA PRO A 985 9.60 24.43 -45.74
C PRO A 985 8.15 24.28 -45.23
N LYS A 986 7.34 23.50 -45.96
CA LYS A 986 6.04 22.99 -45.49
C LYS A 986 6.16 21.53 -45.06
N ASN A 987 5.27 21.16 -44.14
CA ASN A 987 5.15 19.88 -43.45
C ASN A 987 5.24 18.64 -44.38
N PRO A 988 6.07 17.61 -44.08
CA PRO A 988 6.24 16.43 -44.94
C PRO A 988 5.30 15.24 -44.58
N PHE A 989 4.09 15.51 -44.09
CA PHE A 989 3.09 14.47 -43.76
C PHE A 989 1.86 14.56 -44.67
N ASP A 990 2.04 14.06 -45.90
CA ASP A 990 1.06 13.56 -46.88
C ASP A 990 1.92 12.84 -47.94
N GLU A 991 1.74 11.58 -48.35
CA GLU A 991 0.62 10.64 -48.13
C GLU A 991 1.13 9.19 -47.86
N SER A 992 0.32 8.44 -47.09
CA SER A 992 -0.02 6.99 -47.24
C SER A 992 0.81 5.89 -46.52
N PRO A 993 0.21 4.73 -46.17
CA PRO A 993 -1.17 4.48 -45.71
C PRO A 993 -1.28 3.51 -44.49
N GLU A 994 -2.52 3.12 -44.15
CA GLU A 994 -2.97 2.07 -43.20
C GLU A 994 -3.09 2.43 -41.70
N TYR A 995 -4.30 2.84 -41.30
CA TYR A 995 -4.83 2.71 -39.94
C TYR A 995 -6.28 2.19 -39.99
N ASP A 996 -6.68 1.36 -39.03
CA ASP A 996 -7.94 0.60 -39.03
C ASP A 996 -8.91 1.16 -37.98
N ASP A 997 -10.05 1.71 -38.44
CA ASP A 997 -11.09 2.33 -37.61
C ASP A 997 -11.84 1.36 -36.68
N ALA A 998 -11.65 0.03 -36.81
CA ALA A 998 -12.31 -0.97 -35.97
C ALA A 998 -11.86 -0.98 -34.49
N LYS A 999 -10.99 -0.06 -34.05
CA LYS A 999 -10.40 -0.01 -32.71
C LYS A 999 -10.68 1.27 -31.91
N ASN A 1000 -11.57 2.15 -32.36
CA ASN A 1000 -11.96 3.33 -31.59
C ASN A 1000 -13.04 3.01 -30.53
N PRO A 1001 -12.78 3.17 -29.21
CA PRO A 1001 -13.76 2.83 -28.16
C PRO A 1001 -14.85 3.90 -27.91
N PHE A 1002 -14.85 5.02 -28.64
CA PHE A 1002 -15.63 6.23 -28.29
C PHE A 1002 -16.49 6.77 -29.45
N ALA A 1003 -17.28 5.92 -30.10
CA ALA A 1003 -18.28 6.34 -31.08
C ALA A 1003 -19.71 6.21 -30.51
N GLU A 1004 -20.22 7.28 -29.91
CA GLU A 1004 -21.66 7.61 -29.90
C GLU A 1004 -21.97 8.23 -31.30
N ASP A 1005 -23.10 7.97 -31.96
CA ASP A 1005 -24.38 8.62 -31.66
C ASP A 1005 -25.64 7.92 -32.24
N GLU A 1006 -26.73 8.13 -31.50
CA GLU A 1006 -28.15 8.31 -31.89
C GLU A 1006 -28.92 7.42 -32.92
N VAL A 1007 -29.85 6.63 -32.35
CA VAL A 1007 -31.32 6.56 -32.62
C VAL A 1007 -31.87 6.46 -34.07
N ALA A 1008 -32.51 5.32 -34.38
CA ALA A 1008 -33.86 5.26 -34.99
C ALA A 1008 -34.57 3.87 -34.90
N VAL A 1009 -35.59 3.79 -34.04
CA VAL A 1009 -36.85 3.01 -34.07
C VAL A 1009 -37.02 1.77 -35.00
N GLU A 1010 -37.24 0.57 -34.44
CA GLU A 1010 -38.54 -0.18 -34.41
C GLU A 1010 -38.41 -1.69 -34.06
N ALA A 1011 -39.52 -2.27 -33.58
CA ALA A 1011 -39.88 -3.70 -33.49
C ALA A 1011 -39.15 -4.66 -32.51
N ALA A 1012 -39.94 -5.19 -31.56
CA ALA A 1012 -39.70 -6.43 -30.79
C ALA A 1012 -40.12 -7.68 -31.65
N PRO A 1013 -40.05 -8.97 -31.19
CA PRO A 1013 -39.81 -9.46 -29.82
C PRO A 1013 -39.05 -10.82 -29.62
N LYS A 1014 -38.91 -11.19 -28.32
CA LYS A 1014 -39.03 -12.56 -27.73
C LYS A 1014 -37.92 -13.65 -27.85
N GLU A 1015 -37.59 -14.17 -26.66
CA GLU A 1015 -37.55 -15.59 -26.22
C GLU A 1015 -36.26 -16.46 -26.20
N SER A 1016 -36.15 -17.18 -25.06
CA SER A 1016 -35.49 -18.48 -24.80
C SER A 1016 -33.97 -18.61 -24.53
N THR A 1017 -33.65 -18.71 -23.22
CA THR A 1017 -32.95 -19.81 -22.50
C THR A 1017 -32.65 -21.14 -23.23
N PRO A 1018 -31.78 -22.09 -22.71
CA PRO A 1018 -30.86 -22.07 -21.53
C PRO A 1018 -29.52 -22.90 -21.65
N GLN A 1019 -28.87 -23.19 -20.49
CA GLN A 1019 -28.04 -24.39 -20.13
C GLN A 1019 -26.52 -24.43 -20.49
N LYS A 1020 -25.60 -24.44 -19.49
CA LYS A 1020 -24.92 -25.58 -18.77
C LYS A 1020 -23.66 -26.13 -19.50
N ALA A 1021 -22.53 -26.52 -18.87
CA ALA A 1021 -22.14 -26.64 -17.45
C ALA A 1021 -20.59 -26.73 -17.20
N SER A 1022 -20.18 -26.46 -15.95
CA SER A 1022 -19.08 -27.08 -15.14
C SER A 1022 -17.60 -27.05 -15.57
N VAL A 1023 -16.68 -26.72 -14.64
CA VAL A 1023 -15.80 -27.69 -13.90
C VAL A 1023 -14.79 -27.01 -12.91
N LYS A 1024 -14.79 -27.49 -11.65
CA LYS A 1024 -13.72 -27.56 -10.60
C LYS A 1024 -12.96 -26.33 -10.03
N SER A 1025 -12.55 -26.57 -8.78
CA SER A 1025 -11.82 -25.76 -7.79
C SER A 1025 -10.29 -25.99 -7.79
N ILE A 1026 -9.53 -25.09 -7.14
CA ILE A 1026 -8.56 -25.40 -6.05
C ILE A 1026 -8.09 -24.09 -5.38
N ASN A 1027 -7.80 -24.15 -4.07
CA ASN A 1027 -7.30 -23.06 -3.23
C ASN A 1027 -5.80 -23.28 -2.91
N PRO A 1028 -4.93 -22.25 -2.95
CA PRO A 1028 -3.55 -22.37 -2.46
C PRO A 1028 -3.10 -21.24 -1.50
N PHE A 1029 -2.68 -21.65 -0.30
CA PHE A 1029 -1.85 -20.97 0.71
C PHE A 1029 -2.48 -19.97 1.72
N GLU A 1030 -2.42 -20.41 2.98
CA GLU A 1030 -2.39 -19.65 4.24
C GLU A 1030 -0.90 -19.32 4.60
N ASP A 1031 -0.62 -19.03 5.89
CA ASP A 1031 0.71 -18.82 6.53
C ASP A 1031 1.34 -17.41 6.31
N GLU A 1032 1.98 -16.70 7.26
CA GLU A 1032 2.42 -16.86 8.67
C GLU A 1032 2.50 -15.41 9.27
N ASP A 1033 2.40 -15.05 10.56
CA ASP A 1033 1.96 -15.70 11.83
C ASP A 1033 1.66 -14.56 12.88
N ASP A 1034 1.25 -14.88 14.13
CA ASP A 1034 0.94 -13.94 15.23
C ASP A 1034 1.52 -14.46 16.58
N ASP A 1035 2.49 -13.75 17.18
CA ASP A 1035 3.29 -14.26 18.31
C ASP A 1035 2.71 -13.84 19.69
N TYR A 1036 2.23 -14.80 20.49
CA TYR A 1036 1.78 -14.54 21.88
C TYR A 1036 2.22 -15.63 22.86
N ASP A 1037 3.20 -15.28 23.70
CA ASP A 1037 3.90 -16.20 24.59
C ASP A 1037 3.01 -16.73 25.73
N LYS A 1038 3.13 -18.04 26.00
CA LYS A 1038 2.46 -18.76 27.08
C LYS A 1038 3.33 -19.90 27.62
N ASN A 1039 4.20 -19.58 28.57
CA ASN A 1039 4.61 -20.51 29.61
C ASN A 1039 4.90 -19.76 30.91
N LEU A 1040 4.10 -20.02 31.96
CA LEU A 1040 4.51 -20.31 33.34
C LEU A 1040 3.30 -20.21 34.30
N ASN A 1041 3.14 -21.28 35.07
CA ASN A 1041 2.18 -21.51 36.16
C ASN A 1041 2.95 -22.43 37.15
N PRO A 1042 2.60 -22.63 38.44
CA PRO A 1042 1.56 -22.02 39.28
C PRO A 1042 2.11 -21.42 40.61
N PHE A 1043 1.20 -20.94 41.47
CA PHE A 1043 1.32 -20.73 42.94
C PHE A 1043 2.71 -20.81 43.60
N GLY A 1044 3.20 -19.65 44.07
CA GLY A 1044 4.28 -19.51 45.05
C GLY A 1044 3.92 -18.44 46.09
N GLU A 1045 4.40 -18.58 47.32
CA GLU A 1045 3.92 -17.90 48.54
C GLU A 1045 4.59 -16.52 48.78
N ASP A 1046 3.78 -15.49 49.11
CA ASP A 1046 3.83 -14.64 50.33
C ASP A 1046 2.94 -13.37 50.19
#